data_AF-A0A8K1C946-F1
#
_entry.id   AF-A0A8K1C946-F1
#
_cell.length_a   1.000
_cell.length_b   1.000
_cell.length_c   1.000
_cell.angle_alpha   90.00
_cell.angle_beta   90.00
_cell.angle_gamma   90.00
#
_symmetry.space_group_name_H-M   'P 1'
#
loop_
_entity.id
_entity.type
_entity.pdbx_description
1 polymer ?
#
loop_
_entity_poly.entity_id
_entity_poly.type
_entity_poly.pdbx_seq_one_letter_code
_entity_poly.pdbx_strand_id
1 'polypeptide(L)'
;MRTMLFAAWVWVLIAMSVVSASCPNGCSGHGMCDRYTVCRCQDDYMGHDCSMRRCPKGKAWGVVRGVDSAHSLEVCSGRGLCMYETGTCQCQQGFTGNACQFVECPDSCSAHGRCITMQEHAEDSVRSRELYDTDVFRYDSVWDADILRGCRCDAGYYGASCSLKRCPVGDDPLTTEQVDEVQLIQCLTTYPQQVVSLRSDAALMRGTFLLVFGRQYTRPLSYQALATQDSVGTSVANSLLALQGIPAVTVVRNDVNPGQIDWQITFPMTNPRHSALVPKWKVLEVQQFICAADTGTFSLTFGSETIRNIPFNADLYTFKNALARISFTGTLDITFNGAQTVCSTAATYVTMTFSQLWHRDYFGDIPALTFSNRDLKGVVCLFLNGVDGFIDTETKEVVKGIDTCRIIEQQSIVCAATSGNFALAFEDGTKITDIPYTVSAVDLRSGIIAAVPYIVDVDIVYSDDSATACTTTGTTITISFVVVKSTGARGDGDLAEIVADRTNGGNNGLNHISNRLQLAAAFTEVTRGATCVALDQTYTPDPVNQILSTVIQGGGTFTTTFRGLTSGPIPALASTDQVKQALERLPTIQGVNISYSGAQACETPANVMSITFTQNFANLPTVTVDGSQLVPGSNIVAAGGGRAIGSVLSVDGTKESNVCSNRGLCNDFKLGRCYCFLGYTNSNGRGDLGNLLMNRGDCGAPSRIPVSCPGDLACSGHGTCSGSPTYRCTCSKGWQAGDCSERQCPFGTSWFDYPSDNNVAHRRLEECSGVGTCDRSNGQCKCPRPYTGAACDMMLCGGSSSECSDSGQCLTLSDIAPFATVKGERMGYTYGSDPNNPLTWDRTKIRSCLCDPSFFGFDCSRRECPRGDDPSTYDDKIERQLLQCTATGGTFTLTFRDQTTVDLPTTADAATVKAALESLSTLREVAVTFVGGTTACSVTNTLIIIDVLSELGDLPEIRASRLRLRDSINGNGQDGSGTIMVVSGGASLLGQQSVKGTRENAFCSNHGTCDFATGMCDCDDQYGSSNGKGGPGPIGDCGYRFVRPQEAATG
;
A
#
# COMPACT_ATOMS: atom_id res chain seq x y z
N MET A 1 -4.16 77.09 -36.78
CA MET A 1 -4.91 78.19 -37.43
C MET A 1 -6.30 78.25 -36.84
N ARG A 2 -6.61 79.38 -36.16
CA ARG A 2 -7.90 80.11 -36.13
C ARG A 2 -9.13 79.35 -35.55
N THR A 3 -9.91 79.84 -34.58
CA THR A 3 -10.23 81.20 -34.06
C THR A 3 -11.09 80.99 -32.78
N MET A 4 -10.86 81.61 -31.60
CA MET A 4 -11.27 82.98 -31.18
C MET A 4 -12.78 83.25 -31.44
N LEU A 5 -13.66 83.76 -30.57
CA LEU A 5 -13.65 84.52 -29.30
C LEU A 5 -15.11 84.57 -28.75
N PHE A 6 -15.27 84.67 -27.42
CA PHE A 6 -16.27 85.44 -26.63
C PHE A 6 -17.79 85.36 -26.92
N ALA A 7 -18.54 84.91 -25.91
CA ALA A 7 -19.62 85.72 -25.30
C ALA A 7 -19.96 85.15 -23.90
N ALA A 8 -19.55 85.87 -22.85
CA ALA A 8 -20.19 85.76 -21.55
C ALA A 8 -21.62 86.31 -21.67
N TRP A 9 -22.54 85.88 -20.79
CA TRP A 9 -23.50 86.69 -20.03
C TRP A 9 -24.46 85.75 -19.27
N VAL A 10 -24.10 85.55 -17.99
CA VAL A 10 -24.96 85.42 -16.81
C VAL A 10 -26.35 84.81 -17.02
N TRP A 11 -26.48 83.51 -16.72
CA TRP A 11 -27.70 82.96 -16.13
C TRP A 11 -27.38 82.49 -14.71
N VAL A 12 -28.16 83.03 -13.79
CA VAL A 12 -28.08 82.88 -12.34
C VAL A 12 -28.13 81.40 -11.97
N LEU A 13 -27.07 80.93 -11.29
CA LEU A 13 -27.03 79.69 -10.53
C LEU A 13 -28.11 79.74 -9.44
N ILE A 14 -29.26 79.12 -9.69
CA ILE A 14 -30.02 78.47 -8.63
C ILE A 14 -29.62 77.00 -8.67
N ALA A 15 -28.40 76.72 -8.22
CA ALA A 15 -28.13 75.39 -7.68
C ALA A 15 -28.88 75.35 -6.36
N MET A 16 -30.07 74.76 -6.35
CA MET A 16 -30.65 74.26 -5.11
C MET A 16 -29.61 73.31 -4.53
N SER A 17 -28.88 73.77 -3.52
CA SER A 17 -28.13 72.90 -2.64
C SER A 17 -29.17 72.08 -1.87
N VAL A 18 -29.65 71.01 -2.49
CA VAL A 18 -30.11 69.85 -1.73
C VAL A 18 -28.88 69.40 -0.96
N VAL A 19 -28.77 69.85 0.28
CA VAL A 19 -27.98 69.15 1.30
C VAL A 19 -28.73 67.84 1.49
N SER A 20 -28.48 66.86 0.62
CA SER A 20 -28.79 65.48 0.93
C SER A 20 -28.03 65.22 2.22
N ALA A 21 -28.76 64.92 3.30
CA ALA A 21 -28.15 64.42 4.52
C ALA A 21 -27.26 63.23 4.10
N SER A 22 -25.95 63.42 4.17
CA SER A 22 -24.98 62.44 3.72
C SER A 22 -24.92 61.35 4.76
N CYS A 23 -25.07 60.09 4.35
CA CYS A 23 -24.77 58.97 5.24
C CYS A 23 -23.37 59.14 5.85
N PRO A 24 -23.14 58.67 7.08
CA PRO A 24 -21.83 58.67 7.73
C PRO A 24 -20.75 58.19 6.77
N ASN A 25 -19.74 59.03 6.51
CA ASN A 25 -18.64 58.82 5.55
C ASN A 25 -19.04 58.29 4.15
N GLY A 26 -20.26 58.55 3.69
CA GLY A 26 -20.77 57.98 2.43
C GLY A 26 -20.81 56.45 2.44
N CYS A 27 -21.09 55.84 3.60
CA CYS A 27 -21.00 54.40 3.85
C CYS A 27 -19.64 53.80 3.48
N SER A 28 -18.58 54.62 3.58
CA SER A 28 -17.20 54.27 3.25
C SER A 28 -17.02 53.64 1.86
N GLY A 29 -17.98 53.83 0.93
CA GLY A 29 -18.01 53.14 -0.35
C GLY A 29 -18.33 51.63 -0.29
N HIS A 30 -18.68 51.10 0.88
CA HIS A 30 -18.93 49.68 1.16
C HIS A 30 -20.37 49.36 1.56
N GLY A 31 -21.29 50.27 1.25
CA GLY A 31 -22.70 50.11 1.54
C GLY A 31 -23.58 51.03 0.69
N MET A 32 -24.88 50.87 0.85
CA MET A 32 -25.87 51.77 0.28
C MET A 32 -26.52 52.57 1.40
N CYS A 33 -26.54 53.90 1.21
CA CYS A 33 -27.26 54.80 2.10
C CYS A 33 -28.76 54.64 1.87
N ASP A 34 -29.50 54.28 2.93
CA ASP A 34 -30.96 54.24 2.82
C ASP A 34 -31.60 55.62 3.07
N ARG A 35 -32.93 55.68 2.94
CA ARG A 35 -33.69 56.93 3.03
C ARG A 35 -33.64 57.59 4.42
N TYR A 36 -33.09 56.89 5.41
CA TYR A 36 -32.98 57.33 6.80
C TYR A 36 -31.54 57.64 7.20
N THR A 37 -30.65 57.82 6.22
CA THR A 37 -29.23 58.12 6.45
C THR A 37 -28.47 57.03 7.20
N VAL A 38 -28.96 55.78 7.16
CA VAL A 38 -28.30 54.62 7.73
C VAL A 38 -27.62 53.82 6.62
N CYS A 39 -26.40 53.36 6.87
CA CYS A 39 -25.66 52.55 5.91
C CYS A 39 -26.04 51.08 5.97
N ARG A 40 -26.47 50.55 4.83
CA ARG A 40 -26.66 49.10 4.63
C ARG A 40 -25.39 48.52 4.01
N CYS A 41 -24.60 47.85 4.84
CA CYS A 41 -23.30 47.33 4.44
C CYS A 41 -23.41 46.11 3.52
N GLN A 42 -22.43 46.00 2.61
CA GLN A 42 -22.20 44.81 1.80
C GLN A 42 -21.72 43.64 2.68
N ASP A 43 -21.77 42.40 2.14
CA ASP A 43 -21.65 41.15 2.92
C ASP A 43 -20.36 40.94 3.73
N ASP A 44 -19.31 41.74 3.52
CA ASP A 44 -18.05 41.68 4.29
C ASP A 44 -17.83 42.87 5.23
N TYR A 45 -18.74 43.85 5.21
CA TYR A 45 -18.62 45.06 6.00
C TYR A 45 -19.74 45.16 7.05
N MET A 46 -19.46 45.92 8.09
CA MET A 46 -20.34 46.21 9.22
C MET A 46 -19.93 47.53 9.88
N GLY A 47 -20.58 47.87 10.99
CA GLY A 47 -20.43 49.18 11.62
C GLY A 47 -21.33 50.23 10.97
N HIS A 48 -21.39 51.39 11.61
CA HIS A 48 -22.36 52.44 11.29
C HIS A 48 -22.19 53.04 9.87
N ASP A 49 -20.95 53.16 9.40
CA ASP A 49 -20.57 53.70 8.10
C ASP A 49 -19.95 52.65 7.16
N CYS A 50 -20.11 51.35 7.50
CA CYS A 50 -19.52 50.23 6.76
C CYS A 50 -17.99 50.28 6.62
N SER A 51 -17.28 50.98 7.52
CA SER A 51 -15.82 50.99 7.54
C SER A 51 -15.20 49.72 8.14
N MET A 52 -15.95 49.00 9.00
CA MET A 52 -15.45 47.81 9.69
C MET A 52 -15.69 46.55 8.85
N ARG A 53 -14.68 45.70 8.75
CA ARG A 53 -14.76 44.41 8.07
C ARG A 53 -15.11 43.29 9.03
N ARG A 54 -15.90 42.34 8.56
CA ARG A 54 -16.25 41.11 9.29
C ARG A 54 -15.05 40.18 9.31
N CYS A 55 -14.67 39.73 10.50
CA CYS A 55 -13.65 38.69 10.63
C CYS A 55 -14.22 37.29 10.37
N PRO A 56 -13.37 36.37 9.87
CA PRO A 56 -13.78 34.99 9.65
C PRO A 56 -14.14 34.29 10.96
N LYS A 57 -15.04 33.31 10.85
CA LYS A 57 -15.48 32.47 11.96
C LYS A 57 -14.96 31.05 11.78
N GLY A 58 -14.52 30.45 12.88
CA GLY A 58 -14.10 29.04 12.94
C GLY A 58 -14.66 28.38 14.19
N LYS A 59 -14.49 27.05 14.33
CA LYS A 59 -14.89 26.33 15.54
C LYS A 59 -14.23 26.97 16.76
N ALA A 60 -15.02 27.31 17.77
CA ALA A 60 -14.51 27.98 18.95
C ALA A 60 -13.65 27.04 19.81
N TRP A 61 -12.60 27.58 20.43
CA TRP A 61 -11.84 26.83 21.42
C TRP A 61 -12.41 26.98 22.83
N GLY A 62 -13.22 27.99 23.14
CA GLY A 62 -13.66 28.17 24.53
C GLY A 62 -14.81 29.15 24.73
N VAL A 63 -15.83 29.08 23.87
CA VAL A 63 -17.03 29.91 23.96
C VAL A 63 -18.26 29.04 24.18
N VAL A 64 -18.71 28.97 25.43
CA VAL A 64 -19.89 28.19 25.84
C VAL A 64 -21.16 28.91 25.39
N ARG A 65 -21.97 28.24 24.56
CA ARG A 65 -23.26 28.74 24.05
C ARG A 65 -24.47 27.89 24.46
N GLY A 66 -24.24 26.81 25.20
CA GLY A 66 -25.28 25.91 25.68
C GLY A 66 -24.71 24.82 26.58
N VAL A 67 -25.61 23.95 27.10
CA VAL A 67 -25.22 22.74 27.83
C VAL A 67 -24.38 21.85 26.90
N ASP A 68 -23.17 21.50 27.35
CA ASP A 68 -22.19 20.72 26.58
C ASP A 68 -21.92 21.26 25.16
N SER A 69 -22.03 22.58 24.97
CA SER A 69 -21.85 23.24 23.68
C SER A 69 -20.87 24.42 23.78
N ALA A 70 -19.59 24.17 23.47
CA ALA A 70 -18.51 25.17 23.56
C ALA A 70 -17.75 25.44 22.24
N HIS A 71 -18.05 24.69 21.17
CA HIS A 71 -17.24 24.67 19.93
C HIS A 71 -18.02 25.12 18.68
N SER A 72 -19.12 25.85 18.86
CA SER A 72 -19.84 26.47 17.75
C SER A 72 -18.97 27.52 17.02
N LEU A 73 -19.36 27.92 15.80
CA LEU A 73 -18.59 28.90 15.03
C LEU A 73 -18.53 30.27 15.74
N GLU A 74 -17.31 30.78 15.93
CA GLU A 74 -17.02 32.03 16.62
C GLU A 74 -16.03 32.88 15.82
N VAL A 75 -16.18 34.21 15.92
CA VAL A 75 -15.23 35.15 15.32
C VAL A 75 -13.84 34.88 15.88
N CYS A 76 -12.88 34.67 14.98
CA CYS A 76 -11.52 34.31 15.35
C CYS A 76 -11.44 33.10 16.31
N SER A 77 -12.40 32.16 16.22
CA SER A 77 -12.50 30.95 17.04
C SER A 77 -12.43 31.20 18.55
N GLY A 78 -12.71 32.42 19.01
CA GLY A 78 -12.51 32.83 20.39
C GLY A 78 -11.05 32.71 20.87
N ARG A 79 -10.07 32.81 19.96
CA ARG A 79 -8.62 32.71 20.22
C ARG A 79 -7.78 33.72 19.43
N GLY A 80 -8.39 34.85 19.09
CA GLY A 80 -7.71 35.95 18.43
C GLY A 80 -8.51 37.24 18.50
N LEU A 81 -7.82 38.37 18.32
CA LEU A 81 -8.46 39.67 18.17
C LEU A 81 -8.90 39.83 16.72
N CYS A 82 -10.15 40.24 16.51
CA CYS A 82 -10.58 40.70 15.20
C CYS A 82 -10.01 42.09 14.93
N MET A 83 -9.25 42.22 13.85
CA MET A 83 -8.78 43.50 13.33
C MET A 83 -9.81 44.00 12.33
N TYR A 84 -10.73 44.84 12.79
CA TYR A 84 -11.88 45.30 12.00
C TYR A 84 -11.47 46.16 10.79
N GLU A 85 -10.28 46.74 10.79
CA GLU A 85 -9.75 47.54 9.68
C GLU A 85 -9.40 46.66 8.47
N THR A 86 -8.91 45.44 8.72
CA THR A 86 -8.47 44.51 7.67
C THR A 86 -9.44 43.35 7.44
N GLY A 87 -10.27 43.02 8.44
CA GLY A 87 -11.13 41.83 8.44
C GLY A 87 -10.38 40.55 8.76
N THR A 88 -9.20 40.63 9.38
CA THR A 88 -8.35 39.48 9.68
C THR A 88 -8.25 39.23 11.17
N CYS A 89 -8.07 37.97 11.56
CA CYS A 89 -7.85 37.61 12.96
C CYS A 89 -6.35 37.68 13.32
N GLN A 90 -6.02 38.44 14.36
CA GLN A 90 -4.73 38.39 15.01
C GLN A 90 -4.75 37.29 16.08
N CYS A 91 -4.16 36.14 15.76
CA CYS A 91 -4.22 34.96 16.61
C CYS A 91 -3.37 35.08 17.87
N GLN A 92 -3.87 34.49 18.95
CA GLN A 92 -3.06 34.20 20.13
C GLN A 92 -1.87 33.31 19.73
N GLN A 93 -0.72 33.51 20.37
CA GLN A 93 0.47 32.70 20.10
C GLN A 93 0.19 31.20 20.33
N GLY A 94 0.60 30.37 19.38
CA GLY A 94 0.30 28.94 19.35
C GLY A 94 -1.01 28.60 18.64
N PHE A 95 -1.73 29.59 18.10
CA PHE A 95 -2.89 29.42 17.23
C PHE A 95 -2.63 30.01 15.84
N THR A 96 -3.23 29.39 14.83
CA THR A 96 -3.06 29.76 13.42
C THR A 96 -4.34 29.50 12.61
N GLY A 97 -4.31 29.80 11.32
CA GLY A 97 -5.47 29.80 10.44
C GLY A 97 -6.11 31.17 10.30
N ASN A 98 -6.96 31.34 9.28
CA ASN A 98 -7.63 32.59 8.99
C ASN A 98 -8.53 33.07 10.15
N ALA A 99 -9.12 32.12 10.89
CA ALA A 99 -9.95 32.39 12.06
C ALA A 99 -9.27 31.94 13.37
N CYS A 100 -7.96 31.70 13.41
CA CYS A 100 -7.26 31.18 14.62
C CYS A 100 -7.81 29.84 15.12
N GLN A 101 -8.42 29.07 14.22
CA GLN A 101 -9.08 27.82 14.56
C GLN A 101 -8.11 26.69 14.85
N PHE A 102 -6.85 26.77 14.41
CA PHE A 102 -5.91 25.67 14.50
C PHE A 102 -4.88 25.89 15.59
N VAL A 103 -4.50 24.83 16.31
CA VAL A 103 -3.29 24.88 17.16
C VAL A 103 -2.05 24.63 16.30
N GLU A 104 -0.99 25.39 16.57
CA GLU A 104 0.31 25.19 15.95
C GLU A 104 0.97 23.92 16.50
N CYS A 105 1.58 23.14 15.62
CA CYS A 105 2.36 21.98 16.05
C CYS A 105 3.65 22.43 16.78
N PRO A 106 4.02 21.77 17.90
CA PRO A 106 5.23 22.09 18.65
C PRO A 106 6.48 22.17 17.76
N ASP A 107 7.18 23.32 17.82
CA ASP A 107 8.37 23.65 17.03
C ASP A 107 8.26 23.33 15.52
N SER A 108 7.05 23.40 14.94
CA SER A 108 6.80 22.97 13.56
C SER A 108 7.32 21.56 13.26
N CYS A 109 7.20 20.66 14.23
CA CYS A 109 7.72 19.29 14.18
C CYS A 109 9.23 19.20 13.92
N SER A 110 9.98 20.24 14.28
CA SER A 110 11.46 20.31 14.22
C SER A 110 12.06 19.94 12.86
N ALA A 111 11.30 20.08 11.76
CA ALA A 111 11.65 19.59 10.43
C ALA A 111 11.96 18.07 10.35
N HIS A 112 11.46 17.29 11.31
CA HIS A 112 11.60 15.84 11.42
C HIS A 112 10.25 15.15 11.59
N GLY A 113 9.21 15.73 11.00
CA GLY A 113 7.86 15.20 11.01
C GLY A 113 6.88 16.10 10.27
N ARG A 114 5.63 15.62 10.19
CA ARG A 114 4.51 16.35 9.59
C ARG A 114 3.51 16.76 10.66
N CYS A 115 3.09 18.00 10.63
CA CYS A 115 1.96 18.48 11.43
C CYS A 115 0.66 17.92 10.83
N ILE A 116 -0.10 17.15 11.62
CA ILE A 116 -1.32 16.47 11.18
C ILE A 116 -2.46 16.69 12.19
N THR A 117 -3.70 16.55 11.73
CA THR A 117 -4.89 16.61 12.60
C THR A 117 -5.15 15.29 13.32
N MET A 118 -6.03 15.31 14.33
CA MET A 118 -6.49 14.07 15.00
C MET A 118 -7.17 13.10 14.03
N GLN A 119 -7.94 13.61 13.07
CA GLN A 119 -8.57 12.81 12.02
C GLN A 119 -7.53 12.10 11.15
N GLU A 120 -6.56 12.85 10.61
CA GLU A 120 -5.47 12.28 9.80
C GLU A 120 -4.64 11.27 10.59
N HIS A 121 -4.55 11.48 11.91
CA HIS A 121 -3.82 10.59 12.80
C HIS A 121 -4.54 9.26 13.03
N ALA A 122 -5.86 9.28 13.15
CA ALA A 122 -6.70 8.10 13.32
C ALA A 122 -6.72 7.20 12.07
N GLU A 123 -6.56 7.80 10.89
CA GLU A 123 -6.49 7.12 9.59
C GLU A 123 -5.12 6.43 9.33
N ASP A 124 -4.18 6.48 10.28
CA ASP A 124 -2.87 5.83 10.17
C ASP A 124 -2.95 4.32 10.45
N SER A 125 -3.04 3.53 9.38
CA SER A 125 -3.16 2.07 9.45
C SER A 125 -1.95 1.36 10.06
N VAL A 126 -0.75 1.95 9.95
CA VAL A 126 0.46 1.41 10.56
C VAL A 126 0.34 1.54 12.08
N ARG A 127 -0.02 2.75 12.57
CA ARG A 127 -0.13 3.01 14.01
C ARG A 127 -1.25 2.18 14.66
N SER A 128 -2.39 1.99 13.98
CA SER A 128 -3.48 1.12 14.49
C SER A 128 -3.00 -0.30 14.75
N ARG A 129 -2.28 -0.88 13.79
CA ARG A 129 -1.77 -2.25 13.88
C ARG A 129 -0.68 -2.39 14.93
N GLU A 130 0.17 -1.39 15.09
CA GLU A 130 1.24 -1.40 16.08
C GLU A 130 0.72 -1.32 17.53
N LEU A 131 -0.31 -0.52 17.78
CA LEU A 131 -0.80 -0.26 19.15
C LEU A 131 -1.94 -1.19 19.59
N TYR A 132 -2.86 -1.53 18.68
CA TYR A 132 -4.13 -2.19 19.03
C TYR A 132 -4.44 -3.45 18.19
N ASP A 133 -3.56 -3.83 17.26
CA ASP A 133 -3.73 -4.98 16.34
C ASP A 133 -5.12 -5.01 15.65
N THR A 134 -5.59 -3.84 15.19
CA THR A 134 -6.91 -3.65 14.59
C THR A 134 -6.88 -2.75 13.35
N ASP A 135 -8.01 -2.60 12.65
CA ASP A 135 -8.18 -1.64 11.56
C ASP A 135 -8.15 -0.19 12.06
N VAL A 136 -8.10 0.80 11.16
CA VAL A 136 -8.03 2.23 11.54
C VAL A 136 -9.26 2.67 12.33
N PHE A 137 -9.06 3.55 13.32
CA PHE A 137 -10.19 4.18 14.01
C PHE A 137 -10.70 5.38 13.22
N ARG A 138 -11.99 5.68 13.35
CA ARG A 138 -12.62 6.87 12.81
C ARG A 138 -12.63 7.97 13.85
N TYR A 139 -12.13 9.16 13.51
CA TYR A 139 -12.14 10.35 14.38
C TYR A 139 -12.56 11.58 13.60
N ASP A 140 -13.87 11.73 13.35
CA ASP A 140 -14.42 12.77 12.47
C ASP A 140 -15.71 13.42 12.99
N SER A 141 -16.30 12.90 14.08
CA SER A 141 -17.50 13.46 14.69
C SER A 141 -17.22 14.30 15.93
N VAL A 142 -16.00 14.27 16.46
CA VAL A 142 -15.58 15.09 17.61
C VAL A 142 -15.14 16.47 17.12
N TRP A 143 -15.40 17.51 17.91
CA TRP A 143 -15.22 18.90 17.49
C TRP A 143 -13.77 19.22 17.07
N ASP A 144 -12.80 18.56 17.68
CA ASP A 144 -11.37 18.83 17.56
C ASP A 144 -10.69 18.02 16.44
N ALA A 145 -11.41 17.11 15.78
CA ALA A 145 -10.91 16.19 14.76
C ALA A 145 -10.04 16.85 13.68
N ASP A 146 -10.44 18.03 13.23
CA ASP A 146 -9.82 18.80 12.14
C ASP A 146 -9.07 20.06 12.61
N ILE A 147 -9.17 20.41 13.91
CA ILE A 147 -8.58 21.64 14.44
C ILE A 147 -7.48 21.46 15.48
N LEU A 148 -7.49 20.36 16.23
CA LEU A 148 -6.38 19.96 17.07
C LEU A 148 -5.34 19.21 16.24
N ARG A 149 -4.07 19.58 16.44
CA ARG A 149 -2.95 19.07 15.63
C ARG A 149 -1.78 18.67 16.49
N GLY A 150 -1.01 17.73 16.00
CA GLY A 150 0.24 17.29 16.58
C GLY A 150 1.20 16.77 15.52
N CYS A 151 2.39 16.38 15.98
CA CYS A 151 3.44 15.96 15.08
C CYS A 151 3.44 14.44 14.87
N ARG A 152 3.39 14.03 13.60
CA ARG A 152 3.77 12.69 13.19
C ARG A 152 5.25 12.70 12.81
N CYS A 153 6.07 12.11 13.66
CA CYS A 153 7.51 12.11 13.48
C CYS A 153 7.98 11.17 12.38
N ASP A 154 9.05 11.58 11.70
CA ASP A 154 9.78 10.77 10.75
C ASP A 154 10.48 9.60 11.45
N ALA A 155 10.83 8.57 10.69
CA ALA A 155 11.54 7.39 11.20
C ALA A 155 12.83 7.80 11.94
N GLY A 156 13.02 7.25 13.14
CA GLY A 156 14.16 7.58 14.01
C GLY A 156 13.94 8.80 14.92
N TYR A 157 12.85 9.56 14.75
CA TYR A 157 12.48 10.67 15.63
C TYR A 157 11.24 10.36 16.47
N TYR A 158 11.12 11.05 17.61
CA TYR A 158 10.00 10.92 18.54
C TYR A 158 9.85 12.16 19.42
N GLY A 159 8.89 12.12 20.34
CA GLY A 159 8.53 13.23 21.22
C GLY A 159 7.53 14.18 20.57
N ALA A 160 7.01 15.11 21.37
CA ALA A 160 5.93 16.01 20.97
C ALA A 160 6.25 16.88 19.73
N SER A 161 7.50 17.34 19.61
CA SER A 161 7.98 18.18 18.51
C SER A 161 8.87 17.45 17.51
N CYS A 162 9.00 16.12 17.62
CA CYS A 162 9.93 15.31 16.81
C CYS A 162 11.40 15.74 16.90
N SER A 163 11.77 16.46 17.96
CA SER A 163 13.14 16.90 18.22
C SER A 163 14.02 15.80 18.83
N LEU A 164 13.42 14.76 19.40
CA LEU A 164 14.14 13.68 20.08
C LEU A 164 14.44 12.54 19.11
N LYS A 165 15.64 11.97 19.19
CA LYS A 165 16.05 10.80 18.40
C LYS A 165 15.84 9.51 19.17
N ARG A 166 15.17 8.54 18.56
CA ARG A 166 14.95 7.23 19.16
C ARG A 166 16.28 6.53 19.37
N CYS A 167 16.55 6.10 20.59
CA CYS A 167 17.66 5.21 20.87
C CYS A 167 17.31 3.76 20.51
N PRO A 168 18.32 2.92 20.24
CA PRO A 168 18.13 1.50 20.10
C PRO A 168 17.43 0.90 21.32
N VAL A 169 16.52 -0.02 21.05
CA VAL A 169 15.87 -0.86 22.06
C VAL A 169 16.46 -2.27 21.98
N GLY A 170 16.47 -2.96 23.11
CA GLY A 170 17.00 -4.30 23.19
C GLY A 170 16.51 -5.06 24.42
N ASP A 171 16.87 -6.33 24.44
CA ASP A 171 16.62 -7.25 25.53
C ASP A 171 17.64 -7.02 26.65
N ASP A 172 17.21 -7.21 27.90
CA ASP A 172 18.10 -7.07 29.05
C ASP A 172 19.01 -8.32 29.11
N PRO A 173 20.34 -8.20 29.05
CA PRO A 173 21.22 -9.37 28.97
C PRO A 173 21.19 -10.28 30.20
N LEU A 174 20.55 -9.85 31.29
CA LEU A 174 20.52 -10.56 32.56
C LEU A 174 19.15 -11.17 32.87
N THR A 175 18.17 -11.03 31.98
CA THR A 175 16.95 -11.84 32.02
C THR A 175 17.21 -13.19 31.35
N THR A 176 16.77 -14.26 32.01
CA THR A 176 17.01 -15.64 31.59
C THR A 176 15.70 -16.31 31.21
N GLU A 177 15.77 -17.43 30.46
CA GLU A 177 14.61 -18.23 30.04
C GLU A 177 13.64 -17.50 29.09
N GLN A 178 14.11 -16.45 28.41
CA GLN A 178 13.31 -15.76 27.41
C GLN A 178 13.32 -16.47 26.06
N VAL A 179 12.24 -16.31 25.32
CA VAL A 179 12.03 -16.90 24.00
C VAL A 179 11.74 -15.81 22.97
N ASP A 180 12.21 -16.05 21.74
CA ASP A 180 11.88 -15.22 20.58
C ASP A 180 10.41 -15.44 20.18
N GLU A 181 9.78 -14.41 19.63
CA GLU A 181 8.45 -14.55 19.01
C GLU A 181 8.53 -15.48 17.80
N VAL A 182 7.61 -16.43 17.70
CA VAL A 182 7.45 -17.33 16.56
C VAL A 182 6.04 -17.25 16.02
N GLN A 183 5.89 -16.78 14.79
CA GLN A 183 4.60 -16.77 14.08
C GLN A 183 4.60 -17.81 12.97
N LEU A 184 3.42 -18.27 12.58
CA LEU A 184 3.24 -19.36 11.63
C LEU A 184 2.52 -18.89 10.38
N ILE A 185 2.93 -19.40 9.22
CA ILE A 185 2.18 -19.30 7.96
C ILE A 185 2.00 -20.71 7.42
N GLN A 186 0.76 -21.15 7.21
CA GLN A 186 0.49 -22.38 6.46
C GLN A 186 0.11 -22.03 5.04
N CYS A 187 0.80 -22.64 4.07
CA CYS A 187 0.51 -22.42 2.66
C CYS A 187 0.38 -23.75 1.90
N LEU A 188 -0.78 -23.91 1.28
CA LEU A 188 -1.11 -24.97 0.33
C LEU A 188 -0.97 -24.43 -1.10
N THR A 189 -0.21 -25.12 -1.96
CA THR A 189 -0.22 -24.87 -3.42
C THR A 189 -0.37 -26.19 -4.19
N THR A 190 -1.02 -26.16 -5.35
CA THR A 190 -1.19 -27.33 -6.24
C THR A 190 0.01 -27.46 -7.22
N TYR A 191 0.47 -28.68 -7.55
CA TYR A 191 1.77 -29.05 -8.21
C TYR A 191 1.95 -28.67 -9.70
N PRO A 192 3.20 -28.73 -10.28
CA PRO A 192 3.43 -28.61 -11.72
C PRO A 192 3.01 -29.86 -12.52
N GLN A 193 2.01 -29.71 -13.38
CA GLN A 193 1.62 -30.69 -14.40
C GLN A 193 2.09 -30.18 -15.76
N GLN A 194 2.79 -31.00 -16.55
CA GLN A 194 3.10 -30.63 -17.94
C GLN A 194 2.07 -31.23 -18.87
N VAL A 195 1.47 -30.40 -19.72
CA VAL A 195 0.56 -30.85 -20.77
C VAL A 195 1.27 -30.68 -22.10
N VAL A 196 1.54 -31.80 -22.76
CA VAL A 196 1.97 -31.81 -24.16
C VAL A 196 0.71 -31.98 -25.00
N SER A 197 0.34 -30.92 -25.71
CA SER A 197 -0.84 -30.87 -26.58
C SER A 197 -0.40 -30.95 -28.04
N LEU A 198 -0.88 -31.96 -28.75
CA LEU A 198 -0.88 -31.96 -30.22
C LEU A 198 -2.18 -31.36 -30.70
N ARG A 199 -2.09 -30.32 -31.53
CA ARG A 199 -3.22 -29.68 -32.18
C ARG A 199 -3.07 -29.81 -33.69
N SER A 200 -4.13 -30.26 -34.34
CA SER A 200 -4.23 -30.34 -35.78
C SER A 200 -5.58 -29.81 -36.24
N ASP A 201 -5.58 -29.10 -37.37
CA ASP A 201 -6.79 -28.47 -37.93
C ASP A 201 -7.80 -29.53 -38.46
N ALA A 202 -7.34 -30.76 -38.68
CA ALA A 202 -8.14 -31.94 -39.02
C ALA A 202 -7.67 -33.15 -38.19
N ALA A 203 -8.50 -34.19 -38.10
CA ALA A 203 -8.12 -35.42 -37.41
C ALA A 203 -6.92 -36.08 -38.10
N LEU A 204 -5.78 -36.11 -37.42
CA LEU A 204 -4.61 -36.82 -37.90
C LEU A 204 -4.92 -38.32 -37.89
N MET A 205 -4.49 -39.05 -38.91
CA MET A 205 -4.67 -40.50 -38.93
C MET A 205 -3.36 -41.24 -38.64
N ARG A 206 -2.17 -40.62 -38.81
CA ARG A 206 -0.86 -41.29 -38.82
C ARG A 206 0.30 -40.28 -38.60
N GLY A 207 1.43 -40.64 -37.94
CA GLY A 207 2.64 -39.78 -37.76
C GLY A 207 3.54 -40.10 -36.52
N THR A 208 4.75 -39.51 -36.39
CA THR A 208 5.63 -39.64 -35.19
C THR A 208 6.34 -38.34 -34.77
N PHE A 209 6.70 -38.19 -33.49
CA PHE A 209 7.43 -37.03 -32.93
C PHE A 209 8.43 -37.43 -31.82
N LEU A 210 9.28 -36.51 -31.37
CA LEU A 210 10.23 -36.71 -30.26
C LEU A 210 9.96 -35.75 -29.10
N LEU A 211 10.22 -36.19 -27.86
CA LEU A 211 10.30 -35.32 -26.68
C LEU A 211 11.75 -35.12 -26.26
N VAL A 212 12.10 -33.88 -25.93
CA VAL A 212 13.43 -33.51 -25.46
C VAL A 212 13.38 -33.21 -23.97
N PHE A 213 14.30 -33.83 -23.22
CA PHE A 213 14.52 -33.62 -21.78
C PHE A 213 15.99 -33.26 -21.54
N GLY A 214 16.27 -31.98 -21.29
CA GLY A 214 17.64 -31.47 -21.28
C GLY A 214 18.35 -31.68 -22.63
N ARG A 215 19.38 -32.53 -22.68
CA ARG A 215 20.10 -32.94 -23.91
C ARG A 215 19.68 -34.32 -24.44
N GLN A 216 18.73 -34.99 -23.79
CA GLN A 216 18.31 -36.33 -24.13
C GLN A 216 17.03 -36.31 -24.98
N TYR A 217 16.84 -37.36 -25.78
CA TYR A 217 15.72 -37.50 -26.71
C TYR A 217 15.02 -38.83 -26.44
N THR A 218 13.70 -38.84 -26.46
CA THR A 218 12.94 -40.09 -26.46
C THR A 218 13.18 -40.88 -27.75
N ARG A 219 12.80 -42.16 -27.76
CA ARG A 219 12.52 -42.86 -29.03
C ARG A 219 11.38 -42.15 -29.77
N PRO A 220 11.26 -42.29 -31.12
CA PRO A 220 10.13 -41.77 -31.87
C PRO A 220 8.80 -42.26 -31.28
N LEU A 221 7.94 -41.33 -30.90
CA LEU A 221 6.62 -41.58 -30.35
C LEU A 221 5.59 -41.52 -31.48
N SER A 222 4.76 -42.56 -31.61
CA SER A 222 3.68 -42.60 -32.60
C SER A 222 2.50 -41.73 -32.14
N TYR A 223 2.01 -40.87 -33.04
CA TYR A 223 0.77 -40.12 -32.84
C TYR A 223 -0.44 -41.06 -32.69
N GLN A 224 -0.45 -42.17 -33.42
CA GLN A 224 -1.56 -43.14 -33.44
C GLN A 224 -1.16 -44.48 -32.82
N ALA A 225 -0.47 -44.45 -31.67
CA ALA A 225 -0.46 -45.64 -30.82
C ALA A 225 -1.93 -46.09 -30.65
N LEU A 226 -2.26 -47.31 -31.10
CA LEU A 226 -3.64 -47.81 -31.16
C LEU A 226 -4.33 -47.44 -29.85
N ALA A 227 -5.47 -46.73 -29.87
CA ALA A 227 -6.11 -46.24 -28.65
C ALA A 227 -6.42 -47.38 -27.66
N THR A 228 -6.56 -48.62 -28.16
CA THR A 228 -6.71 -49.85 -27.38
C THR A 228 -5.42 -50.33 -26.69
N GLN A 229 -4.25 -49.90 -27.14
CA GLN A 229 -2.92 -50.29 -26.64
C GLN A 229 -2.25 -49.18 -25.80
N ASP A 230 -2.64 -47.92 -25.95
CA ASP A 230 -2.01 -46.78 -25.25
C ASP A 230 -3.02 -45.77 -24.68
N SER A 231 -4.18 -46.25 -24.22
CA SER A 231 -5.25 -45.42 -23.61
C SER A 231 -4.81 -44.67 -22.34
N VAL A 232 -3.74 -45.14 -21.70
CA VAL A 232 -3.15 -44.59 -20.48
C VAL A 232 -1.79 -43.92 -20.72
N GLY A 233 -1.37 -43.70 -21.97
CA GLY A 233 -0.10 -43.01 -22.29
C GLY A 233 1.17 -43.77 -21.86
N THR A 234 1.08 -45.09 -21.70
CA THR A 234 2.16 -46.00 -21.34
C THR A 234 3.35 -45.94 -22.30
N SER A 235 3.13 -45.74 -23.61
CA SER A 235 4.23 -45.65 -24.58
C SER A 235 5.11 -44.42 -24.35
N VAL A 236 4.48 -43.29 -24.02
CA VAL A 236 5.13 -42.03 -23.65
C VAL A 236 5.84 -42.19 -22.30
N ALA A 237 5.18 -42.79 -21.31
CA ALA A 237 5.76 -43.05 -19.99
C ALA A 237 7.04 -43.92 -20.09
N ASN A 238 6.99 -45.03 -20.81
CA ASN A 238 8.13 -45.92 -21.00
C ASN A 238 9.30 -45.24 -21.72
N SER A 239 9.00 -44.42 -22.73
CA SER A 239 10.02 -43.69 -23.48
C SER A 239 10.70 -42.60 -22.64
N LEU A 240 9.98 -42.00 -21.69
CA LEU A 240 10.53 -41.04 -20.73
C LEU A 240 11.34 -41.73 -19.63
N LEU A 241 10.87 -42.87 -19.10
CA LEU A 241 11.60 -43.66 -18.10
C LEU A 241 12.95 -44.20 -18.63
N ALA A 242 13.08 -44.35 -19.95
CA ALA A 242 14.33 -44.73 -20.59
C ALA A 242 15.40 -43.62 -20.59
N LEU A 243 15.03 -42.37 -20.27
CA LEU A 243 15.97 -41.25 -20.20
C LEU A 243 16.67 -41.22 -18.84
N GLN A 244 17.97 -40.97 -18.82
CA GLN A 244 18.75 -40.84 -17.60
C GLN A 244 18.25 -39.66 -16.75
N GLY A 245 17.95 -39.92 -15.49
CA GLY A 245 17.51 -38.89 -14.52
C GLY A 245 15.99 -38.75 -14.37
N ILE A 246 15.18 -39.62 -15.00
CA ILE A 246 13.73 -39.72 -14.75
C ILE A 246 13.46 -41.00 -13.93
N PRO A 247 13.37 -40.92 -12.58
CA PRO A 247 13.24 -42.10 -11.73
C PRO A 247 11.82 -42.68 -11.73
N ALA A 248 10.81 -41.87 -12.02
CA ALA A 248 9.43 -42.27 -12.23
C ALA A 248 8.70 -41.17 -13.03
N VAL A 249 7.61 -41.52 -13.72
CA VAL A 249 6.74 -40.59 -14.46
C VAL A 249 5.35 -41.20 -14.57
N THR A 250 4.32 -40.38 -14.43
CA THR A 250 2.93 -40.77 -14.69
C THR A 250 2.44 -40.01 -15.91
N VAL A 251 1.83 -40.70 -16.87
CA VAL A 251 1.25 -40.08 -18.06
C VAL A 251 -0.24 -40.44 -18.11
N VAL A 252 -1.08 -39.47 -18.47
CA VAL A 252 -2.51 -39.67 -18.76
C VAL A 252 -2.79 -39.07 -20.12
N ARG A 253 -3.45 -39.83 -21.00
CA ARG A 253 -3.83 -39.37 -22.34
C ARG A 253 -5.30 -38.94 -22.34
N ASN A 254 -5.56 -37.73 -22.82
CA ASN A 254 -6.89 -37.16 -22.99
C ASN A 254 -7.10 -36.77 -24.46
N ASP A 255 -7.96 -37.48 -25.16
CA ASP A 255 -8.35 -37.16 -26.54
C ASP A 255 -9.52 -36.16 -26.50
N VAL A 256 -9.20 -34.86 -26.38
CA VAL A 256 -10.19 -33.80 -26.10
C VAL A 256 -11.17 -33.63 -27.26
N ASN A 257 -10.67 -33.65 -28.50
CA ASN A 257 -11.44 -33.52 -29.75
C ASN A 257 -10.77 -34.31 -30.89
N PRO A 258 -11.43 -34.59 -32.04
CA PRO A 258 -10.84 -35.37 -33.14
C PRO A 258 -9.52 -34.82 -33.71
N GLY A 259 -9.21 -33.53 -33.49
CA GLY A 259 -7.95 -32.88 -33.89
C GLY A 259 -7.08 -32.40 -32.71
N GLN A 260 -7.36 -32.83 -31.47
CA GLN A 260 -6.50 -32.47 -30.33
C GLN A 260 -6.31 -33.65 -29.37
N ILE A 261 -5.04 -34.00 -29.18
CA ILE A 261 -4.61 -35.01 -28.19
C ILE A 261 -3.74 -34.33 -27.15
N ASP A 262 -4.12 -34.46 -25.89
CA ASP A 262 -3.38 -33.93 -24.76
C ASP A 262 -2.79 -35.07 -23.92
N TRP A 263 -1.46 -35.09 -23.76
CA TRP A 263 -0.81 -35.93 -22.76
C TRP A 263 -0.47 -35.10 -21.53
N GLN A 264 -1.04 -35.51 -20.41
CA GLN A 264 -0.79 -34.98 -19.08
C GLN A 264 0.32 -35.78 -18.41
N ILE A 265 1.48 -35.15 -18.22
CA ILE A 265 2.70 -35.79 -17.73
C ILE A 265 3.07 -35.21 -16.37
N THR A 266 3.28 -36.09 -15.40
CA THR A 266 3.58 -35.76 -14.00
C THR A 266 4.89 -36.43 -13.55
N PHE A 267 5.82 -35.64 -13.01
CA PHE A 267 7.12 -36.11 -12.52
C PHE A 267 7.24 -36.04 -10.98
N PRO A 268 7.96 -36.98 -10.32
CA PRO A 268 8.36 -36.87 -8.91
C PRO A 268 9.54 -35.89 -8.74
N MET A 269 9.46 -35.02 -7.73
CA MET A 269 10.42 -33.92 -7.53
C MET A 269 11.78 -34.41 -7.02
N THR A 270 12.76 -34.58 -7.92
CA THR A 270 14.18 -34.74 -7.52
C THR A 270 15.16 -33.79 -8.24
N ASN A 271 14.75 -33.06 -9.30
CA ASN A 271 15.59 -32.02 -9.91
C ASN A 271 14.80 -31.00 -10.79
N PRO A 272 14.62 -29.74 -10.37
CA PRO A 272 13.78 -28.75 -11.06
C PRO A 272 14.35 -28.18 -12.38
N ARG A 273 15.65 -28.34 -12.68
CA ARG A 273 16.23 -27.82 -13.95
C ARG A 273 16.08 -28.77 -15.13
N HIS A 274 15.83 -30.05 -14.87
CA HIS A 274 15.74 -31.07 -15.92
C HIS A 274 14.31 -31.30 -16.41
N SER A 275 13.30 -30.91 -15.65
CA SER A 275 11.91 -31.37 -15.86
C SER A 275 11.12 -30.72 -16.99
N ALA A 276 11.68 -29.83 -17.84
CA ALA A 276 10.94 -29.20 -18.93
C ALA A 276 11.00 -30.04 -20.23
N LEU A 277 9.86 -30.60 -20.65
CA LEU A 277 9.75 -31.32 -21.92
C LEU A 277 9.50 -30.35 -23.09
N VAL A 278 10.34 -30.45 -24.12
CA VAL A 278 10.18 -29.69 -25.38
C VAL A 278 9.93 -30.68 -26.53
N PRO A 279 8.75 -30.67 -27.17
CA PRO A 279 8.49 -31.50 -28.34
C PRO A 279 9.28 -30.99 -29.55
N LYS A 280 9.82 -31.92 -30.35
CA LYS A 280 10.51 -31.62 -31.62
C LYS A 280 10.17 -32.65 -32.70
N TRP A 281 10.13 -32.18 -33.95
CA TRP A 281 10.14 -33.03 -35.15
C TRP A 281 11.59 -33.49 -35.46
N LYS A 282 11.75 -34.65 -36.11
CA LYS A 282 13.05 -35.21 -36.54
C LYS A 282 13.27 -34.91 -38.03
N VAL A 283 14.46 -34.43 -38.43
CA VAL A 283 14.81 -34.01 -39.81
C VAL A 283 16.02 -34.82 -40.31
N LEU A 284 15.95 -35.42 -41.50
CA LEU A 284 17.04 -36.16 -42.18
C LEU A 284 16.91 -36.01 -43.70
N GLU A 285 17.94 -35.51 -44.38
CA GLU A 285 17.96 -35.26 -45.83
C GLU A 285 19.22 -35.90 -46.48
N VAL A 286 19.08 -36.50 -47.66
CA VAL A 286 20.22 -37.09 -48.41
C VAL A 286 20.19 -36.61 -49.86
N GLN A 287 21.31 -36.11 -50.36
CA GLN A 287 21.49 -35.63 -51.74
C GLN A 287 22.73 -36.26 -52.39
N GLN A 288 22.70 -36.49 -53.70
CA GLN A 288 23.77 -37.18 -54.44
C GLN A 288 24.06 -36.52 -55.79
N PHE A 289 25.32 -36.55 -56.24
CA PHE A 289 25.72 -36.13 -57.58
C PHE A 289 26.88 -36.98 -58.15
N ILE A 290 27.14 -36.85 -59.44
CA ILE A 290 28.19 -37.57 -60.17
C ILE A 290 29.22 -36.58 -60.74
N CYS A 291 30.51 -36.93 -60.70
CA CYS A 291 31.58 -36.16 -61.35
C CYS A 291 32.62 -37.04 -62.06
N ALA A 292 32.93 -36.72 -63.32
CA ALA A 292 33.96 -37.37 -64.14
C ALA A 292 34.95 -36.37 -64.77
N ALA A 293 36.21 -36.39 -64.31
CA ALA A 293 37.28 -35.49 -64.76
C ALA A 293 38.67 -36.07 -64.45
N ASP A 294 39.68 -35.67 -65.24
CA ASP A 294 41.10 -36.00 -65.00
C ASP A 294 41.97 -34.78 -64.67
N THR A 295 41.46 -33.57 -64.90
CA THR A 295 42.15 -32.31 -64.65
C THR A 295 41.16 -31.16 -64.42
N GLY A 296 41.62 -30.07 -63.79
CA GLY A 296 40.83 -28.83 -63.66
C GLY A 296 40.11 -28.63 -62.32
N THR A 297 39.15 -27.70 -62.30
CA THR A 297 38.39 -27.29 -61.11
C THR A 297 36.92 -27.02 -61.45
N PHE A 298 36.05 -27.10 -60.44
CA PHE A 298 34.63 -26.76 -60.54
C PHE A 298 34.19 -25.81 -59.42
N SER A 299 32.97 -25.27 -59.53
CA SER A 299 32.34 -24.44 -58.50
C SER A 299 31.03 -25.08 -58.04
N LEU A 300 30.65 -24.82 -56.79
CA LEU A 300 29.45 -25.34 -56.14
C LEU A 300 28.69 -24.17 -55.50
N THR A 301 27.38 -24.11 -55.70
CA THR A 301 26.50 -23.07 -55.15
C THR A 301 25.38 -23.70 -54.33
N PHE A 302 25.13 -23.15 -53.15
CA PHE A 302 23.99 -23.47 -52.31
C PHE A 302 23.32 -22.17 -51.86
N GLY A 303 22.01 -22.05 -52.10
CA GLY A 303 21.29 -20.80 -51.86
C GLY A 303 21.95 -19.64 -52.61
N SER A 304 22.41 -18.61 -51.88
CA SER A 304 23.12 -17.44 -52.42
C SER A 304 24.66 -17.51 -52.32
N GLU A 305 25.20 -18.61 -51.77
CA GLU A 305 26.63 -18.75 -51.50
C GLU A 305 27.31 -19.71 -52.50
N THR A 306 28.40 -19.26 -53.13
CA THR A 306 29.16 -20.05 -54.12
C THR A 306 30.60 -20.28 -53.66
N ILE A 307 31.03 -21.53 -53.59
CA ILE A 307 32.44 -21.93 -53.46
C ILE A 307 33.02 -22.15 -54.86
N ARG A 308 34.20 -21.59 -55.12
CA ARG A 308 34.89 -21.66 -56.43
C ARG A 308 36.21 -22.42 -56.33
N ASN A 309 36.70 -22.87 -57.48
CA ASN A 309 38.02 -23.50 -57.66
C ASN A 309 38.21 -24.78 -56.83
N ILE A 310 37.16 -25.59 -56.67
CA ILE A 310 37.26 -26.91 -56.05
C ILE A 310 38.00 -27.83 -57.03
N PRO A 311 39.16 -28.40 -56.67
CA PRO A 311 39.93 -29.22 -57.59
C PRO A 311 39.24 -30.55 -57.88
N PHE A 312 39.32 -31.02 -59.13
CA PHE A 312 38.71 -32.29 -59.56
C PHE A 312 39.18 -33.49 -58.70
N ASN A 313 40.43 -33.44 -58.23
CA ASN A 313 41.05 -34.47 -57.41
C ASN A 313 40.95 -34.16 -55.90
N ALA A 314 40.00 -33.33 -55.46
CA ALA A 314 39.79 -33.09 -54.03
C ALA A 314 39.47 -34.41 -53.31
N ASP A 315 40.28 -34.75 -52.31
CA ASP A 315 39.99 -35.85 -51.39
C ASP A 315 38.86 -35.46 -50.41
N LEU A 316 38.40 -36.43 -49.61
CA LEU A 316 37.28 -36.23 -48.68
C LEU A 316 37.50 -35.04 -47.72
N TYR A 317 38.73 -34.89 -47.21
CA TYR A 317 39.08 -33.82 -46.28
C TYR A 317 39.05 -32.45 -46.97
N THR A 318 39.67 -32.35 -48.14
CA THR A 318 39.72 -31.13 -48.94
C THR A 318 38.31 -30.70 -49.36
N PHE A 319 37.47 -31.65 -49.77
CA PHE A 319 36.09 -31.38 -50.18
C PHE A 319 35.20 -30.97 -49.00
N LYS A 320 35.29 -31.66 -47.84
CA LYS A 320 34.58 -31.25 -46.62
C LYS A 320 34.99 -29.84 -46.16
N ASN A 321 36.28 -29.51 -46.21
CA ASN A 321 36.76 -28.18 -45.86
C ASN A 321 36.31 -27.07 -46.82
N ALA A 322 36.13 -27.39 -48.10
CA ALA A 322 35.53 -26.46 -49.05
C ALA A 322 34.08 -26.16 -48.64
N LEU A 323 33.30 -27.22 -48.36
CA LEU A 323 31.88 -27.14 -47.98
C LEU A 323 31.63 -26.45 -46.63
N ALA A 324 32.55 -26.57 -45.68
CA ALA A 324 32.47 -25.88 -44.39
C ALA A 324 32.48 -24.34 -44.50
N ARG A 325 32.76 -23.79 -45.69
CA ARG A 325 32.69 -22.35 -45.96
C ARG A 325 31.28 -21.84 -46.22
N ILE A 326 30.30 -22.74 -46.38
CA ILE A 326 28.90 -22.35 -46.55
C ILE A 326 28.20 -22.34 -45.19
N SER A 327 27.42 -21.30 -44.93
CA SER A 327 26.86 -20.97 -43.61
C SER A 327 25.77 -21.91 -43.06
N PHE A 328 25.35 -22.94 -43.79
CA PHE A 328 24.17 -23.78 -43.43
C PHE A 328 24.48 -25.15 -42.81
N THR A 329 25.73 -25.52 -42.57
CA THR A 329 26.03 -26.92 -42.20
C THR A 329 25.88 -27.20 -40.70
N GLY A 330 24.96 -28.10 -40.34
CA GLY A 330 25.10 -28.93 -39.14
C GLY A 330 25.95 -30.18 -39.44
N THR A 331 25.57 -31.37 -39.00
CA THR A 331 26.37 -32.60 -39.26
C THR A 331 26.18 -33.10 -40.70
N LEU A 332 27.26 -33.11 -41.47
CA LEU A 332 27.32 -33.52 -42.88
C LEU A 332 28.31 -34.68 -43.08
N ASP A 333 27.79 -35.81 -43.55
CA ASP A 333 28.59 -36.97 -43.94
C ASP A 333 28.66 -37.09 -45.47
N ILE A 334 29.85 -37.40 -45.98
CA ILE A 334 30.12 -37.47 -47.42
C ILE A 334 30.86 -38.77 -47.72
N THR A 335 30.43 -39.48 -48.76
CA THR A 335 31.09 -40.70 -49.24
C THR A 335 31.32 -40.65 -50.75
N PHE A 336 32.45 -41.21 -51.19
CA PHE A 336 32.80 -41.42 -52.60
C PHE A 336 32.70 -42.92 -52.88
N ASN A 337 31.90 -43.31 -53.87
CA ASN A 337 31.69 -44.73 -54.17
C ASN A 337 32.96 -45.37 -54.77
N GLY A 338 33.82 -45.95 -53.92
CA GLY A 338 35.03 -46.68 -54.34
C GLY A 338 36.18 -45.83 -54.88
N ALA A 339 36.02 -44.50 -54.97
CA ALA A 339 37.04 -43.56 -55.41
C ALA A 339 37.70 -42.82 -54.21
N GLN A 340 38.91 -42.31 -54.40
CA GLN A 340 39.60 -41.51 -53.38
C GLN A 340 39.37 -39.99 -53.52
N THR A 341 38.85 -39.55 -54.67
CA THR A 341 38.67 -38.14 -55.01
C THR A 341 37.27 -37.84 -55.57
N VAL A 342 36.83 -36.59 -55.43
CA VAL A 342 35.48 -36.13 -55.78
C VAL A 342 35.12 -36.35 -57.25
N CYS A 343 36.09 -36.28 -58.16
CA CYS A 343 35.96 -36.67 -59.56
C CYS A 343 37.02 -37.71 -59.94
N SER A 344 36.71 -38.56 -60.91
CA SER A 344 37.65 -39.53 -61.50
C SER A 344 37.35 -39.78 -62.99
N THR A 345 38.26 -40.40 -63.73
CA THR A 345 38.03 -40.72 -65.15
C THR A 345 36.92 -41.74 -65.38
N ALA A 346 36.56 -42.52 -64.35
CA ALA A 346 35.50 -43.53 -64.39
C ALA A 346 34.13 -43.00 -63.88
N ALA A 347 34.06 -41.70 -63.55
CA ALA A 347 32.99 -41.07 -62.79
C ALA A 347 32.91 -41.52 -61.32
N THR A 348 32.88 -40.54 -60.42
CA THR A 348 32.69 -40.76 -58.98
C THR A 348 31.26 -40.39 -58.60
N TYR A 349 30.58 -41.26 -57.86
CA TYR A 349 29.30 -40.94 -57.21
C TYR A 349 29.57 -40.40 -55.81
N VAL A 350 29.08 -39.20 -55.53
CA VAL A 350 29.26 -38.49 -54.28
C VAL A 350 27.92 -38.39 -53.55
N THR A 351 27.83 -39.00 -52.37
CA THR A 351 26.60 -38.96 -51.54
C THR A 351 26.83 -38.05 -50.35
N MET A 352 25.87 -37.17 -50.07
CA MET A 352 25.88 -36.17 -49.00
C MET A 352 24.67 -36.38 -48.09
N THR A 353 24.91 -36.66 -46.81
CA THR A 353 23.87 -36.92 -45.80
C THR A 353 23.86 -35.82 -44.74
N PHE A 354 22.71 -35.16 -44.60
CA PHE A 354 22.49 -34.09 -43.62
C PHE A 354 21.67 -34.64 -42.45
N SER A 355 22.34 -34.88 -41.31
CA SER A 355 21.75 -35.58 -40.16
C SER A 355 21.30 -34.65 -39.02
N GLN A 356 21.78 -33.41 -38.99
CA GLN A 356 21.30 -32.34 -38.11
C GLN A 356 21.44 -30.99 -38.83
N LEU A 357 20.37 -30.20 -38.90
CA LEU A 357 20.42 -28.81 -39.40
C LEU A 357 20.21 -27.84 -38.23
N TRP A 358 21.07 -26.83 -38.13
CA TRP A 358 21.04 -25.87 -37.02
C TRP A 358 20.40 -24.53 -37.42
N HIS A 359 20.11 -24.32 -38.70
CA HIS A 359 19.56 -23.06 -39.22
C HIS A 359 18.04 -23.12 -39.36
N ARG A 360 17.35 -22.12 -38.79
CA ARG A 360 15.89 -22.12 -38.59
C ARG A 360 15.09 -22.07 -39.90
N ASP A 361 15.65 -21.46 -40.94
CA ASP A 361 14.93 -21.23 -42.20
C ASP A 361 14.95 -22.45 -43.15
N TYR A 362 15.66 -23.52 -42.77
CA TYR A 362 15.79 -24.76 -43.55
C TYR A 362 15.30 -26.00 -42.76
N PHE A 363 14.40 -25.79 -41.78
CA PHE A 363 13.64 -26.89 -41.17
C PHE A 363 12.62 -27.41 -42.19
N GLY A 364 13.05 -28.34 -43.05
CA GLY A 364 12.26 -28.89 -44.16
C GLY A 364 13.12 -29.61 -45.19
N ASP A 365 12.69 -29.56 -46.45
CA ASP A 365 13.41 -30.02 -47.65
C ASP A 365 14.57 -29.05 -47.99
N ILE A 366 15.79 -29.57 -48.15
CA ILE A 366 16.97 -28.74 -48.44
C ILE A 366 17.02 -28.50 -49.96
N PRO A 367 17.19 -27.25 -50.44
CA PRO A 367 17.36 -27.00 -51.87
C PRO A 367 18.53 -27.79 -52.47
N ALA A 368 18.40 -28.24 -53.72
CA ALA A 368 19.48 -28.92 -54.42
C ALA A 368 20.74 -28.02 -54.50
N LEU A 369 21.93 -28.61 -54.27
CA LEU A 369 23.20 -27.95 -54.54
C LEU A 369 23.42 -27.93 -56.05
N THR A 370 23.87 -26.79 -56.58
CA THR A 370 24.14 -26.65 -58.02
C THR A 370 25.63 -26.56 -58.29
N PHE A 371 26.09 -27.08 -59.43
CA PHE A 371 27.49 -27.13 -59.81
C PHE A 371 27.74 -26.47 -61.16
N SER A 372 28.95 -25.92 -61.34
CA SER A 372 29.41 -25.37 -62.62
C SER A 372 30.83 -25.81 -62.92
N ASN A 373 31.04 -26.29 -64.15
CA ASN A 373 32.36 -26.60 -64.70
C ASN A 373 33.03 -25.41 -65.41
N ARG A 374 32.44 -24.20 -65.35
CA ARG A 374 32.95 -22.97 -65.97
C ARG A 374 33.30 -21.90 -64.95
N ASP A 375 34.28 -21.06 -65.29
CA ASP A 375 34.62 -19.87 -64.51
C ASP A 375 33.63 -18.70 -64.74
N LEU A 376 33.89 -17.57 -64.08
CA LEU A 376 33.09 -16.34 -64.19
C LEU A 376 33.05 -15.74 -65.61
N LYS A 377 34.00 -16.07 -66.47
CA LYS A 377 34.06 -15.60 -67.87
C LYS A 377 33.42 -16.61 -68.83
N GLY A 378 32.83 -17.70 -68.31
CA GLY A 378 32.19 -18.76 -69.08
C GLY A 378 33.16 -19.77 -69.69
N VAL A 379 34.45 -19.72 -69.31
CA VAL A 379 35.48 -20.62 -69.81
C VAL A 379 35.42 -21.95 -69.07
N VAL A 380 35.51 -23.07 -69.79
CA VAL A 380 35.52 -24.42 -69.19
C VAL A 380 36.78 -24.58 -68.36
N CYS A 381 36.61 -25.07 -67.13
CA CYS A 381 37.69 -25.23 -66.16
C CYS A 381 37.84 -26.67 -65.64
N LEU A 382 36.91 -27.56 -65.96
CA LEU A 382 36.96 -28.99 -65.63
C LEU A 382 37.12 -29.79 -66.92
N PHE A 383 38.07 -30.72 -66.97
CA PHE A 383 38.38 -31.47 -68.19
C PHE A 383 38.47 -32.98 -67.94
N LEU A 384 38.17 -33.76 -68.98
CA LEU A 384 38.37 -35.19 -69.06
C LEU A 384 39.01 -35.52 -70.41
N ASN A 385 40.24 -36.03 -70.44
CA ASN A 385 41.00 -36.37 -71.65
C ASN A 385 41.10 -35.20 -72.66
N GLY A 386 41.19 -33.96 -72.17
CA GLY A 386 41.32 -32.76 -73.00
C GLY A 386 40.01 -32.21 -73.60
N VAL A 387 38.84 -32.76 -73.24
CA VAL A 387 37.50 -32.19 -73.52
C VAL A 387 36.80 -31.79 -72.20
N ASP A 388 35.65 -31.11 -72.28
CA ASP A 388 34.85 -30.70 -71.11
C ASP A 388 34.57 -31.90 -70.19
N GLY A 389 34.98 -31.78 -68.92
CA GLY A 389 34.68 -32.74 -67.86
C GLY A 389 33.21 -32.69 -67.47
N PHE A 390 32.70 -33.80 -66.95
CA PHE A 390 31.30 -33.95 -66.56
C PHE A 390 31.13 -33.78 -65.05
N ILE A 391 30.14 -32.99 -64.66
CA ILE A 391 29.60 -32.95 -63.29
C ILE A 391 28.10 -32.67 -63.41
N ASP A 392 27.28 -33.30 -62.58
CA ASP A 392 25.85 -33.01 -62.56
C ASP A 392 25.63 -31.52 -62.28
N THR A 393 24.65 -30.92 -62.96
CA THR A 393 24.33 -29.49 -62.78
C THR A 393 23.71 -29.20 -61.43
N GLU A 394 23.05 -30.19 -60.83
CA GLU A 394 22.50 -30.12 -59.49
C GLU A 394 22.54 -31.50 -58.80
N THR A 395 22.50 -31.52 -57.47
CA THR A 395 22.32 -32.76 -56.73
C THR A 395 20.92 -33.33 -56.96
N LYS A 396 20.86 -34.66 -57.05
CA LYS A 396 19.63 -35.42 -56.98
C LYS A 396 19.28 -35.70 -55.52
N GLU A 397 18.05 -35.36 -55.15
CA GLU A 397 17.48 -35.68 -53.84
C GLU A 397 17.20 -37.19 -53.74
N VAL A 398 17.72 -37.83 -52.69
CA VAL A 398 17.57 -39.26 -52.41
C VAL A 398 16.63 -39.49 -51.23
N VAL A 399 16.61 -38.59 -50.23
CA VAL A 399 15.71 -38.62 -49.07
C VAL A 399 15.23 -37.19 -48.74
N LYS A 400 13.91 -37.01 -48.62
CA LYS A 400 13.23 -35.74 -48.26
C LYS A 400 13.32 -35.43 -46.77
N GLY A 401 13.63 -34.18 -46.43
CA GLY A 401 14.06 -33.72 -45.10
C GLY A 401 13.13 -33.93 -43.90
N ILE A 402 11.83 -34.19 -44.08
CA ILE A 402 10.92 -34.59 -42.97
C ILE A 402 10.47 -36.03 -43.25
N ASP A 403 11.04 -36.97 -42.48
CA ASP A 403 11.04 -38.43 -42.67
C ASP A 403 9.81 -39.02 -43.40
N THR A 404 9.99 -39.39 -44.67
CA THR A 404 9.06 -40.25 -45.44
C THR A 404 9.80 -41.39 -46.14
N CYS A 405 10.44 -42.29 -45.39
CA CYS A 405 10.64 -43.73 -45.67
C CYS A 405 12.07 -44.19 -45.32
N ARG A 406 12.19 -45.09 -44.33
CA ARG A 406 13.33 -45.99 -44.20
C ARG A 406 12.88 -47.40 -44.59
N ILE A 407 13.58 -48.03 -45.54
CA ILE A 407 13.48 -49.48 -45.72
C ILE A 407 14.29 -50.09 -44.58
N ILE A 408 13.62 -50.44 -43.48
CA ILE A 408 14.26 -51.16 -42.39
C ILE A 408 14.04 -52.64 -42.64
N GLU A 409 15.13 -53.33 -42.94
CA GLU A 409 15.18 -54.78 -42.87
C GLU A 409 16.15 -55.17 -41.76
N GLN A 410 15.83 -56.20 -40.99
CA GLN A 410 16.68 -56.62 -39.89
C GLN A 410 16.97 -58.11 -40.00
N GLN A 411 18.25 -58.45 -40.02
CA GLN A 411 18.73 -59.82 -39.98
C GLN A 411 19.60 -60.02 -38.74
N SER A 412 19.51 -61.19 -38.11
CA SER A 412 20.23 -61.47 -36.86
C SER A 412 20.97 -62.79 -36.87
N ILE A 413 22.07 -62.85 -36.11
CA ILE A 413 22.88 -64.06 -35.92
C ILE A 413 23.36 -64.17 -34.47
N VAL A 414 23.39 -65.39 -33.93
CA VAL A 414 23.75 -65.66 -32.53
C VAL A 414 25.16 -66.24 -32.44
N CYS A 415 26.00 -65.63 -31.60
CA CYS A 415 27.34 -66.09 -31.29
C CYS A 415 27.30 -67.34 -30.42
N ALA A 416 27.99 -68.40 -30.83
CA ALA A 416 28.10 -69.65 -30.06
C ALA A 416 29.51 -69.94 -29.54
N ALA A 417 30.47 -69.05 -29.82
CA ALA A 417 31.83 -69.09 -29.31
C ALA A 417 32.35 -67.65 -29.14
N THR A 418 33.40 -67.46 -28.35
CA THR A 418 33.93 -66.13 -27.98
C THR A 418 35.28 -65.79 -28.62
N SER A 419 35.77 -66.64 -29.55
CA SER A 419 37.00 -66.40 -30.31
C SER A 419 36.96 -67.11 -31.68
N GLY A 420 37.65 -66.55 -32.67
CA GLY A 420 37.68 -67.03 -34.06
C GLY A 420 37.36 -65.94 -35.08
N ASN A 421 37.15 -66.36 -36.32
CA ASN A 421 36.69 -65.51 -37.43
C ASN A 421 35.41 -66.10 -38.05
N PHE A 422 34.54 -65.25 -38.59
CA PHE A 422 33.36 -65.62 -39.38
C PHE A 422 33.34 -64.90 -40.73
N ALA A 423 32.41 -65.28 -41.60
CA ALA A 423 32.23 -64.67 -42.91
C ALA A 423 30.75 -64.43 -43.22
N LEU A 424 30.45 -63.39 -44.01
CA LEU A 424 29.11 -63.05 -44.49
C LEU A 424 29.04 -63.22 -46.00
N ALA A 425 28.00 -63.90 -46.49
CA ALA A 425 27.73 -64.02 -47.92
C ALA A 425 26.38 -63.36 -48.25
N PHE A 426 26.38 -62.51 -49.28
CA PHE A 426 25.22 -61.75 -49.76
C PHE A 426 24.67 -62.32 -51.08
N GLU A 427 23.44 -61.95 -51.44
CA GLU A 427 22.71 -62.51 -52.59
C GLU A 427 23.40 -62.29 -53.94
N ASP A 428 24.15 -61.19 -54.09
CA ASP A 428 24.91 -60.88 -55.29
C ASP A 428 26.17 -61.76 -55.47
N GLY A 429 26.43 -62.67 -54.53
CA GLY A 429 27.60 -63.53 -54.49
C GLY A 429 28.79 -62.92 -53.75
N THR A 430 28.69 -61.67 -53.27
CA THR A 430 29.75 -61.02 -52.49
C THR A 430 29.95 -61.75 -51.17
N LYS A 431 31.21 -62.08 -50.86
CA LYS A 431 31.63 -62.67 -49.59
C LYS A 431 32.59 -61.76 -48.84
N ILE A 432 32.27 -61.45 -47.59
CA ILE A 432 33.17 -60.80 -46.65
C ILE A 432 33.74 -61.90 -45.74
N THR A 433 35.02 -62.24 -45.89
CA THR A 433 35.69 -63.32 -45.14
C THR A 433 36.58 -62.79 -44.01
N ASP A 434 37.03 -63.68 -43.12
CA ASP A 434 37.99 -63.38 -42.04
C ASP A 434 37.55 -62.27 -41.05
N ILE A 435 36.25 -62.10 -40.82
CA ILE A 435 35.72 -61.12 -39.88
C ILE A 435 36.00 -61.61 -38.45
N PRO A 436 36.78 -60.89 -37.62
CA PRO A 436 37.11 -61.36 -36.29
C PRO A 436 35.91 -61.28 -35.35
N TYR A 437 35.83 -62.20 -34.39
CA TYR A 437 34.78 -62.20 -33.36
C TYR A 437 34.82 -60.96 -32.46
N THR A 438 35.97 -60.28 -32.45
CA THR A 438 36.20 -59.01 -31.76
C THR A 438 35.92 -57.79 -32.64
N VAL A 439 35.29 -57.95 -33.81
CA VAL A 439 34.96 -56.81 -34.68
C VAL A 439 34.03 -55.85 -33.95
N SER A 440 34.30 -54.54 -34.04
CA SER A 440 33.41 -53.51 -33.51
C SER A 440 32.22 -53.30 -34.44
N ALA A 441 31.11 -52.79 -33.91
CA ALA A 441 29.93 -52.46 -34.73
C ALA A 441 30.26 -51.47 -35.86
N VAL A 442 31.16 -50.51 -35.58
CA VAL A 442 31.61 -49.49 -36.54
C VAL A 442 32.45 -50.09 -37.67
N ASP A 443 33.38 -50.98 -37.33
CA ASP A 443 34.26 -51.62 -38.32
C ASP A 443 33.47 -52.62 -39.17
N LEU A 444 32.55 -53.37 -38.56
CA LEU A 444 31.67 -54.29 -39.28
C LEU A 444 30.73 -53.54 -40.22
N ARG A 445 30.12 -52.43 -39.77
CA ARG A 445 29.30 -51.55 -40.61
C ARG A 445 30.08 -51.03 -41.80
N SER A 446 31.28 -50.49 -41.55
CA SER A 446 32.14 -49.94 -42.60
C SER A 446 32.55 -51.02 -43.60
N GLY A 447 32.86 -52.23 -43.13
CA GLY A 447 33.17 -53.38 -43.97
C GLY A 447 32.01 -53.79 -44.87
N ILE A 448 30.78 -53.83 -44.36
CA ILE A 448 29.58 -54.16 -45.14
C ILE A 448 29.29 -53.11 -46.21
N ILE A 449 29.27 -51.82 -45.83
CA ILE A 449 28.99 -50.72 -46.76
C ILE A 449 30.06 -50.63 -47.86
N ALA A 450 31.33 -50.89 -47.51
CA ALA A 450 32.41 -50.89 -48.48
C ALA A 450 32.35 -52.09 -49.45
N ALA A 451 31.96 -53.27 -48.96
CA ALA A 451 31.95 -54.50 -49.75
C ALA A 451 30.69 -54.65 -50.62
N VAL A 452 29.55 -54.10 -50.20
CA VAL A 452 28.24 -54.35 -50.84
C VAL A 452 27.63 -53.03 -51.34
N PRO A 453 27.83 -52.66 -52.63
CA PRO A 453 27.55 -51.29 -53.13
C PRO A 453 26.07 -50.89 -53.18
N TYR A 454 25.14 -51.85 -53.10
CA TYR A 454 23.71 -51.58 -53.04
C TYR A 454 23.19 -51.37 -51.62
N ILE A 455 23.99 -51.63 -50.60
CA ILE A 455 23.68 -51.28 -49.21
C ILE A 455 24.16 -49.84 -49.00
N VAL A 456 23.22 -48.95 -48.68
CA VAL A 456 23.53 -47.52 -48.50
C VAL A 456 23.93 -47.27 -47.05
N ASP A 457 23.24 -47.90 -46.10
CA ASP A 457 23.57 -47.82 -44.68
C ASP A 457 23.04 -49.01 -43.89
N VAL A 458 23.77 -49.39 -42.83
CA VAL A 458 23.38 -50.41 -41.84
C VAL A 458 23.67 -49.91 -40.43
N ASP A 459 22.85 -50.34 -39.49
CA ASP A 459 23.09 -50.21 -38.05
C ASP A 459 23.36 -51.60 -37.47
N ILE A 460 24.26 -51.68 -36.49
CA ILE A 460 24.73 -52.94 -35.92
C ILE A 460 24.67 -52.86 -34.41
N VAL A 461 23.95 -53.79 -33.80
CA VAL A 461 23.78 -53.88 -32.35
C VAL A 461 24.11 -55.28 -31.87
N TYR A 462 24.85 -55.37 -30.77
CA TYR A 462 25.11 -56.62 -30.05
C TYR A 462 24.19 -56.68 -28.83
N SER A 463 23.48 -57.80 -28.64
CA SER A 463 22.40 -57.91 -27.65
C SER A 463 22.85 -57.83 -26.18
N ASP A 464 24.15 -57.89 -25.92
CA ASP A 464 24.76 -57.77 -24.60
C ASP A 464 25.37 -56.38 -24.35
N ASP A 465 25.08 -55.41 -25.23
CA ASP A 465 25.66 -54.05 -25.20
C ASP A 465 27.19 -54.03 -25.25
N SER A 466 27.82 -55.11 -25.73
CA SER A 466 29.27 -55.19 -25.91
C SER A 466 29.78 -54.23 -26.98
N ALA A 467 31.05 -53.86 -26.89
CA ALA A 467 31.74 -53.10 -27.95
C ALA A 467 32.16 -53.99 -29.14
N THR A 468 32.14 -55.32 -28.98
CA THR A 468 32.60 -56.27 -30.01
C THR A 468 31.68 -57.48 -30.15
N ALA A 469 31.65 -58.07 -31.35
CA ALA A 469 30.55 -58.90 -31.82
C ALA A 469 30.22 -60.16 -31.01
N CYS A 470 31.22 -60.94 -30.59
CA CYS A 470 31.01 -62.21 -29.90
C CYS A 470 31.83 -62.29 -28.61
N THR A 471 31.59 -61.38 -27.66
CA THR A 471 32.26 -61.39 -26.34
C THR A 471 31.75 -62.47 -25.40
N THR A 472 30.48 -62.84 -25.48
CA THR A 472 29.89 -63.93 -24.69
C THR A 472 29.14 -64.92 -25.58
N THR A 473 29.07 -66.18 -25.15
CA THR A 473 28.24 -67.17 -25.85
C THR A 473 26.77 -66.81 -25.66
N GLY A 474 26.04 -66.65 -26.76
CA GLY A 474 24.64 -66.21 -26.80
C GLY A 474 24.46 -64.75 -27.23
N THR A 475 25.53 -63.96 -27.37
CA THR A 475 25.44 -62.60 -27.93
C THR A 475 24.79 -62.65 -29.32
N THR A 476 23.73 -61.89 -29.54
CA THR A 476 23.07 -61.77 -30.85
C THR A 476 23.58 -60.53 -31.56
N ILE A 477 24.18 -60.71 -32.72
CA ILE A 477 24.52 -59.64 -33.66
C ILE A 477 23.29 -59.36 -34.50
N THR A 478 22.75 -58.16 -34.34
CA THR A 478 21.63 -57.64 -35.11
C THR A 478 22.14 -56.65 -36.14
N ILE A 479 21.87 -56.91 -37.41
CA ILE A 479 22.19 -55.99 -38.52
C ILE A 479 20.86 -55.45 -39.03
N SER A 480 20.63 -54.16 -38.83
CA SER A 480 19.49 -53.42 -39.35
C SER A 480 19.93 -52.67 -40.60
N PHE A 481 19.49 -53.11 -41.77
CA PHE A 481 19.69 -52.39 -43.02
C PHE A 481 18.80 -51.16 -43.00
N VAL A 482 19.42 -49.99 -42.94
CA VAL A 482 18.73 -48.71 -42.72
C VAL A 482 18.22 -48.14 -44.05
N VAL A 483 19.02 -48.31 -45.11
CA VAL A 483 18.67 -47.98 -46.49
C VAL A 483 19.38 -48.95 -47.43
N VAL A 484 18.62 -49.57 -48.33
CA VAL A 484 19.13 -50.41 -49.43
C VAL A 484 18.69 -49.77 -50.75
N LYS A 485 19.56 -49.74 -51.77
CA LYS A 485 19.17 -49.31 -53.11
C LYS A 485 18.13 -50.28 -53.65
N SER A 486 17.00 -49.79 -54.16
CA SER A 486 15.96 -50.59 -54.82
C SER A 486 16.38 -51.19 -56.17
N THR A 487 17.69 -51.30 -56.44
CA THR A 487 18.27 -51.81 -57.70
C THR A 487 19.04 -53.11 -57.49
N GLY A 488 18.91 -53.76 -56.32
CA GLY A 488 19.40 -55.14 -56.13
C GLY A 488 18.74 -56.12 -57.11
N ALA A 489 19.22 -57.37 -57.19
CA ALA A 489 18.77 -58.34 -58.19
C ALA A 489 17.24 -58.58 -58.23
N ARG A 490 16.52 -58.29 -57.14
CA ARG A 490 15.04 -58.36 -57.04
C ARG A 490 14.33 -57.01 -57.10
N GLY A 491 15.05 -55.90 -56.90
CA GLY A 491 14.54 -54.54 -57.08
C GLY A 491 13.41 -54.07 -56.14
N ASP A 492 13.08 -54.82 -55.11
CA ASP A 492 11.98 -54.56 -54.17
C ASP A 492 12.44 -54.00 -52.81
N GLY A 493 13.75 -53.99 -52.56
CA GLY A 493 14.34 -53.46 -51.31
C GLY A 493 14.31 -54.43 -50.13
N ASP A 494 13.93 -55.70 -50.36
CA ASP A 494 14.04 -56.81 -49.39
C ASP A 494 15.31 -57.62 -49.75
N LEU A 495 16.28 -57.70 -48.84
CA LEU A 495 17.49 -58.48 -49.02
C LEU A 495 17.17 -59.96 -48.77
N ALA A 496 17.73 -60.84 -49.60
CA ALA A 496 17.71 -62.25 -49.24
C ALA A 496 18.51 -62.51 -47.95
N GLU A 497 18.14 -63.60 -47.29
CA GLU A 497 18.78 -64.09 -46.07
C GLU A 497 20.30 -64.21 -46.26
N ILE A 498 21.07 -63.48 -45.44
CA ILE A 498 22.53 -63.55 -45.44
C ILE A 498 22.94 -64.95 -44.94
N VAL A 499 24.01 -65.49 -45.50
CA VAL A 499 24.51 -66.82 -45.11
C VAL A 499 25.89 -66.70 -44.50
N ALA A 500 26.09 -67.34 -43.35
CA ALA A 500 27.42 -67.45 -42.75
C ALA A 500 28.19 -68.65 -43.35
N ASP A 501 29.41 -68.42 -43.86
CA ASP A 501 30.23 -69.49 -44.47
C ASP A 501 30.80 -70.43 -43.39
N ARG A 502 30.47 -71.72 -43.46
CA ARG A 502 30.88 -72.75 -42.49
C ARG A 502 32.36 -73.15 -42.57
N THR A 503 33.09 -72.69 -43.58
CA THR A 503 34.43 -73.22 -43.90
C THR A 503 35.54 -72.17 -43.96
N ASN A 504 35.22 -70.90 -43.67
CA ASN A 504 36.13 -69.75 -43.79
C ASN A 504 37.08 -69.86 -45.01
N GLY A 505 36.53 -70.14 -46.20
CA GLY A 505 37.33 -70.16 -47.44
C GLY A 505 38.27 -71.37 -47.65
N GLY A 506 38.11 -72.47 -46.91
CA GLY A 506 38.67 -73.78 -47.34
C GLY A 506 40.00 -74.23 -46.74
N ASN A 507 40.46 -73.67 -45.61
CA ASN A 507 41.60 -74.22 -44.86
C ASN A 507 41.24 -74.37 -43.36
N ASN A 508 41.28 -75.62 -42.88
CA ASN A 508 40.89 -76.15 -41.56
C ASN A 508 40.94 -75.19 -40.36
N GLY A 509 39.79 -75.04 -39.66
CA GLY A 509 39.75 -74.49 -38.31
C GLY A 509 38.38 -74.17 -37.70
N LEU A 510 37.43 -75.12 -37.64
CA LEU A 510 36.44 -75.15 -36.55
C LEU A 510 36.27 -76.58 -36.03
N ASN A 511 36.57 -76.80 -34.74
CA ASN A 511 36.34 -78.07 -34.06
C ASN A 511 34.90 -78.10 -33.56
N HIS A 512 34.11 -79.07 -34.05
CA HIS A 512 32.71 -79.30 -33.68
C HIS A 512 32.58 -80.66 -32.99
N ILE A 513 32.05 -80.72 -31.76
CA ILE A 513 31.56 -81.99 -31.17
C ILE A 513 30.31 -81.71 -30.31
N SER A 514 29.21 -82.43 -30.61
CA SER A 514 27.99 -82.59 -29.80
C SER A 514 27.28 -81.34 -29.25
N ASN A 515 26.61 -80.63 -30.16
CA ASN A 515 25.64 -79.54 -29.97
C ASN A 515 26.12 -78.08 -30.15
N ARG A 516 26.61 -77.85 -31.38
CA ARG A 516 26.39 -76.68 -32.26
C ARG A 516 27.14 -75.37 -31.92
N LEU A 517 28.04 -74.97 -32.83
CA LEU A 517 28.06 -73.57 -33.26
C LEU A 517 26.71 -73.33 -33.97
N GLN A 518 25.72 -72.75 -33.27
CA GLN A 518 24.52 -72.24 -33.95
C GLN A 518 24.82 -70.83 -34.48
N LEU A 519 25.76 -70.71 -35.44
CA LEU A 519 25.40 -69.84 -36.55
C LEU A 519 24.20 -70.57 -37.17
N ALA A 520 23.00 -70.00 -37.09
CA ALA A 520 21.91 -70.52 -37.90
C ALA A 520 22.43 -70.63 -39.33
N ALA A 521 22.12 -71.74 -40.01
CA ALA A 521 22.67 -72.02 -41.34
C ALA A 521 22.39 -70.88 -42.34
N ALA A 522 21.48 -69.97 -42.00
CA ALA A 522 21.24 -68.68 -42.58
C ALA A 522 20.76 -67.70 -41.47
N PHE A 523 20.89 -66.40 -41.70
CA PHE A 523 20.53 -65.33 -40.76
C PHE A 523 19.02 -65.29 -40.50
N THR A 524 18.55 -65.21 -39.26
CA THR A 524 17.10 -65.07 -39.06
C THR A 524 16.65 -63.67 -39.45
N GLU A 525 15.87 -63.58 -40.52
CA GLU A 525 15.17 -62.37 -40.95
C GLU A 525 14.08 -62.04 -39.91
N VAL A 526 14.31 -60.96 -39.17
CA VAL A 526 13.46 -60.50 -38.06
C VAL A 526 12.39 -59.53 -38.55
N THR A 527 12.68 -58.79 -39.62
CA THR A 527 11.77 -57.81 -40.21
C THR A 527 12.08 -57.68 -41.70
N ARG A 528 11.07 -57.91 -42.55
CA ARG A 528 11.12 -57.70 -44.01
C ARG A 528 10.90 -56.23 -44.38
N GLY A 529 11.45 -55.82 -45.51
CA GLY A 529 11.38 -54.45 -46.04
C GLY A 529 9.99 -53.76 -45.93
N ALA A 530 10.06 -52.45 -45.66
CA ALA A 530 9.08 -51.48 -45.14
C ALA A 530 7.56 -51.80 -45.15
N THR A 531 6.90 -51.46 -44.02
CA THR A 531 5.56 -50.84 -44.05
C THR A 531 5.62 -49.40 -43.53
N CYS A 532 5.46 -48.45 -44.45
CA CYS A 532 5.41 -47.02 -44.19
C CYS A 532 4.11 -46.63 -43.49
N VAL A 533 4.16 -45.58 -42.67
CA VAL A 533 2.95 -44.88 -42.23
C VAL A 533 3.15 -43.39 -42.49
N ALA A 534 2.75 -42.92 -43.68
CA ALA A 534 2.83 -41.52 -44.08
C ALA A 534 1.97 -40.61 -43.16
N LEU A 535 2.41 -39.36 -42.95
CA LEU A 535 1.55 -38.27 -42.48
C LEU A 535 0.52 -37.96 -43.58
N ASP A 536 -0.76 -37.95 -43.23
CA ASP A 536 -1.82 -38.17 -44.22
C ASP A 536 -2.07 -36.97 -45.17
N GLN A 537 -1.71 -35.72 -44.85
CA GLN A 537 -1.91 -34.56 -45.77
C GLN A 537 -0.90 -33.41 -45.59
N THR A 538 -0.68 -32.67 -46.69
CA THR A 538 0.16 -31.47 -46.82
C THR A 538 -0.14 -30.42 -45.75
N TYR A 539 0.88 -30.02 -45.00
CA TYR A 539 0.79 -28.94 -44.02
C TYR A 539 0.52 -27.57 -44.67
N THR A 540 -0.25 -26.75 -43.95
CA THR A 540 -0.39 -25.30 -44.11
C THR A 540 0.87 -24.56 -43.60
N PRO A 541 1.07 -23.28 -43.96
CA PRO A 541 2.38 -22.60 -43.87
C PRO A 541 2.96 -22.29 -42.48
N ASP A 542 2.36 -22.75 -41.37
CA ASP A 542 2.81 -22.40 -40.01
C ASP A 542 2.88 -23.60 -39.04
N PRO A 543 3.99 -24.38 -39.08
CA PRO A 543 4.19 -25.55 -38.22
C PRO A 543 4.44 -25.23 -36.73
N VAL A 544 4.54 -23.95 -36.33
CA VAL A 544 4.91 -23.55 -34.96
C VAL A 544 3.76 -23.75 -33.96
N ASN A 545 2.51 -23.88 -34.43
CA ASN A 545 1.32 -23.97 -33.57
C ASN A 545 0.75 -25.39 -33.38
N GLN A 546 1.44 -26.44 -33.86
CA GLN A 546 0.90 -27.81 -33.94
C GLN A 546 1.31 -28.75 -32.79
N ILE A 547 2.49 -28.55 -32.17
CA ILE A 547 2.85 -29.24 -30.92
C ILE A 547 3.18 -28.20 -29.87
N LEU A 548 2.34 -28.12 -28.84
CA LEU A 548 2.48 -27.19 -27.72
C LEU A 548 2.91 -27.95 -26.47
N SER A 549 3.85 -27.38 -25.73
CA SER A 549 4.16 -27.82 -24.36
C SER A 549 3.77 -26.69 -23.42
N THR A 550 2.71 -26.90 -22.64
CA THR A 550 2.27 -25.95 -21.62
C THR A 550 2.64 -26.50 -20.26
N VAL A 551 3.44 -25.76 -19.51
CA VAL A 551 3.69 -26.07 -18.09
C VAL A 551 2.57 -25.44 -17.28
N ILE A 552 1.70 -26.25 -16.67
CA ILE A 552 0.75 -25.77 -15.67
C ILE A 552 1.50 -25.83 -14.33
N GLN A 553 2.10 -24.71 -13.89
CA GLN A 553 2.84 -24.64 -12.63
C GLN A 553 1.90 -24.32 -11.45
N GLY A 554 2.10 -25.02 -10.32
CA GLY A 554 2.03 -24.36 -9.03
C GLY A 554 3.06 -23.23 -9.01
N GLY A 555 2.62 -21.98 -9.01
CA GLY A 555 3.50 -20.90 -9.46
C GLY A 555 2.98 -19.49 -9.27
N GLY A 556 2.10 -19.30 -8.30
CA GLY A 556 1.70 -17.96 -7.92
C GLY A 556 2.67 -17.28 -6.97
N THR A 557 2.29 -16.10 -6.52
CA THR A 557 2.98 -15.39 -5.44
C THR A 557 2.01 -15.09 -4.31
N PHE A 558 2.53 -14.91 -3.11
CA PHE A 558 1.80 -14.33 -2.01
C PHE A 558 2.58 -13.13 -1.47
N THR A 559 1.93 -12.29 -0.68
CA THR A 559 2.63 -11.25 0.07
C THR A 559 2.38 -11.43 1.55
N THR A 560 3.34 -10.97 2.36
CA THR A 560 3.21 -10.92 3.81
C THR A 560 3.27 -9.48 4.24
N THR A 561 2.32 -9.06 5.07
CA THR A 561 2.26 -7.71 5.64
C THR A 561 2.57 -7.78 7.12
N PHE A 562 3.50 -6.93 7.57
CA PHE A 562 3.87 -6.78 8.97
C PHE A 562 3.92 -5.31 9.34
N ARG A 563 3.11 -4.93 10.34
CA ARG A 563 2.94 -3.53 10.81
C ARG A 563 2.63 -2.56 9.64
N GLY A 564 1.65 -2.94 8.83
CA GLY A 564 1.16 -2.13 7.71
C GLY A 564 2.07 -2.02 6.48
N LEU A 565 3.27 -2.62 6.50
CA LEU A 565 4.16 -2.70 5.34
C LEU A 565 4.09 -4.10 4.72
N THR A 566 3.80 -4.14 3.42
CA THR A 566 3.64 -5.37 2.64
C THR A 566 4.93 -5.71 1.92
N SER A 567 5.35 -6.97 2.00
CA SER A 567 6.50 -7.47 1.26
C SER A 567 6.29 -7.32 -0.24
N GLY A 568 7.38 -7.31 -1.01
CA GLY A 568 7.27 -7.65 -2.43
C GLY A 568 6.67 -9.06 -2.63
N PRO A 569 6.21 -9.41 -3.84
CA PRO A 569 5.69 -10.74 -4.13
C PRO A 569 6.70 -11.84 -3.78
N ILE A 570 6.26 -12.79 -2.95
CA ILE A 570 7.02 -13.96 -2.52
C ILE A 570 6.54 -15.16 -3.36
N PRO A 571 7.42 -15.82 -4.14
CA PRO A 571 7.04 -17.00 -4.91
C PRO A 571 6.50 -18.12 -4.00
N ALA A 572 5.46 -18.82 -4.45
CA ALA A 572 4.93 -20.00 -3.75
C ALA A 572 6.00 -21.08 -3.49
N LEU A 573 7.03 -21.15 -4.35
CA LEU A 573 8.13 -22.10 -4.25
C LEU A 573 9.39 -21.51 -3.55
N ALA A 574 9.26 -20.37 -2.88
CA ALA A 574 10.40 -19.67 -2.28
C ALA A 574 11.11 -20.52 -1.21
N SER A 575 12.46 -20.53 -1.27
CA SER A 575 13.28 -21.09 -0.19
C SER A 575 13.18 -20.24 1.08
N THR A 576 13.59 -20.80 2.22
CA THR A 576 13.64 -20.08 3.50
C THR A 576 14.44 -18.77 3.39
N ASP A 577 15.57 -18.79 2.67
CA ASP A 577 16.39 -17.60 2.43
C ASP A 577 15.69 -16.54 1.57
N GLN A 578 14.91 -16.96 0.56
CA GLN A 578 14.15 -16.03 -0.28
C GLN A 578 13.02 -15.35 0.51
N VAL A 579 12.32 -16.10 1.35
CA VAL A 579 11.32 -15.53 2.25
C VAL A 579 11.97 -14.60 3.26
N LYS A 580 13.08 -15.02 3.88
CA LYS A 580 13.86 -14.18 4.80
C LYS A 580 14.24 -12.85 4.16
N GLN A 581 14.83 -12.88 2.96
CA GLN A 581 15.21 -11.66 2.24
C GLN A 581 14.00 -10.79 1.86
N ALA A 582 12.85 -11.39 1.55
CA ALA A 582 11.64 -10.62 1.24
C ALA A 582 11.09 -9.90 2.48
N LEU A 583 11.12 -10.56 3.64
CA LEU A 583 10.68 -10.01 4.91
C LEU A 583 11.66 -8.97 5.48
N GLU A 584 12.97 -9.23 5.44
CA GLU A 584 14.00 -8.30 5.94
C GLU A 584 14.15 -7.03 5.07
N ARG A 585 13.50 -6.97 3.91
CA ARG A 585 13.35 -5.72 3.13
C ARG A 585 12.31 -4.77 3.73
N LEU A 586 11.44 -5.26 4.62
CA LEU A 586 10.49 -4.43 5.34
C LEU A 586 11.24 -3.68 6.45
N PRO A 587 11.22 -2.33 6.48
CA PRO A 587 11.83 -1.55 7.56
C PRO A 587 11.31 -1.88 8.97
N THR A 588 10.11 -2.48 9.05
CA THR A 588 9.49 -2.93 10.31
C THR A 588 10.09 -4.25 10.83
N ILE A 589 10.81 -5.00 10.01
CA ILE A 589 11.48 -6.26 10.37
C ILE A 589 12.99 -6.02 10.50
N GLN A 590 13.51 -6.17 11.72
CA GLN A 590 14.93 -5.98 12.03
C GLN A 590 15.75 -7.26 11.82
N GLY A 591 15.10 -8.43 11.75
CA GLY A 591 15.76 -9.69 11.49
C GLY A 591 14.91 -10.91 11.86
N VAL A 592 14.82 -11.86 10.94
CA VAL A 592 14.01 -13.07 11.10
C VAL A 592 14.80 -14.33 10.70
N ASN A 593 14.41 -15.46 11.26
CA ASN A 593 14.78 -16.77 10.77
C ASN A 593 13.53 -17.50 10.30
N ILE A 594 13.67 -18.20 9.18
CA ILE A 594 12.56 -18.92 8.53
C ILE A 594 12.90 -20.42 8.55
N SER A 595 11.97 -21.23 9.02
CA SER A 595 12.04 -22.68 8.91
C SER A 595 10.74 -23.24 8.35
N TYR A 596 10.83 -24.38 7.67
CA TYR A 596 9.68 -25.07 7.07
C TYR A 596 9.51 -26.44 7.72
N SER A 597 8.26 -26.90 7.81
CA SER A 597 7.95 -28.31 8.05
C SER A 597 8.18 -29.20 6.81
N GLY A 598 8.10 -28.61 5.62
CA GLY A 598 8.34 -29.19 4.29
C GLY A 598 9.58 -28.60 3.61
N ALA A 599 9.61 -28.53 2.28
CA ALA A 599 10.79 -28.08 1.52
C ALA A 599 10.70 -26.64 0.95
N GLN A 600 9.50 -26.09 0.79
CA GLN A 600 9.20 -24.83 0.10
C GLN A 600 8.09 -24.04 0.80
N ALA A 601 7.98 -22.74 0.51
CA ALA A 601 7.01 -21.86 1.19
C ALA A 601 5.56 -22.37 1.13
N CYS A 602 5.10 -22.78 -0.04
CA CYS A 602 3.80 -23.40 -0.26
C CYS A 602 3.99 -24.79 -0.88
N GLU A 603 3.29 -25.80 -0.38
CA GLU A 603 3.39 -27.18 -0.86
C GLU A 603 2.03 -27.89 -0.80
N THR A 604 1.95 -29.09 -1.39
CA THR A 604 0.90 -30.07 -1.07
C THR A 604 1.58 -31.32 -0.48
N PRO A 605 1.10 -31.87 0.63
CA PRO A 605 0.22 -31.25 1.63
C PRO A 605 0.75 -29.89 2.11
N ALA A 606 -0.12 -29.05 2.68
CA ALA A 606 0.23 -27.68 3.05
C ALA A 606 1.47 -27.62 3.96
N ASN A 607 2.47 -26.82 3.58
CA ASN A 607 3.63 -26.58 4.43
C ASN A 607 3.27 -25.57 5.52
N VAL A 608 3.83 -25.77 6.73
CA VAL A 608 3.87 -24.77 7.79
C VAL A 608 5.26 -24.13 7.83
N MET A 609 5.29 -22.82 7.64
CA MET A 609 6.45 -21.96 7.77
C MET A 609 6.44 -21.29 9.15
N SER A 610 7.54 -21.40 9.88
CA SER A 610 7.75 -20.70 11.14
C SER A 610 8.66 -19.49 10.90
N ILE A 611 8.16 -18.32 11.29
CA ILE A 611 8.88 -17.04 11.28
C ILE A 611 9.31 -16.76 12.71
N THR A 612 10.57 -16.98 13.02
CA THR A 612 11.17 -16.59 14.31
C THR A 612 11.72 -15.19 14.21
N PHE A 613 11.16 -14.24 14.95
CA PHE A 613 11.64 -12.86 15.02
C PHE A 613 12.86 -12.81 15.93
N THR A 614 14.03 -12.72 15.32
CA THR A 614 15.30 -12.78 16.05
C THR A 614 15.79 -11.42 16.54
N GLN A 615 15.17 -10.33 16.07
CA GLN A 615 15.61 -8.95 16.36
C GLN A 615 14.46 -8.00 16.71
N ASN A 616 13.21 -8.40 16.46
CA ASN A 616 12.03 -7.70 16.95
C ASN A 616 11.61 -8.39 18.25
N PHE A 617 11.88 -7.76 19.39
CA PHE A 617 11.55 -8.32 20.72
C PHE A 617 10.15 -7.91 21.19
N ALA A 618 9.69 -8.51 22.29
CA ALA A 618 8.34 -8.48 22.84
C ALA A 618 7.32 -9.35 22.07
N ASN A 619 6.08 -9.41 22.58
CA ASN A 619 4.94 -10.01 21.90
C ASN A 619 4.57 -9.14 20.69
N LEU A 620 4.58 -9.74 19.49
CA LEU A 620 4.41 -9.00 18.23
C LEU A 620 3.01 -9.24 17.61
N PRO A 621 2.44 -8.23 16.91
CA PRO A 621 1.20 -8.43 16.18
C PRO A 621 1.36 -9.51 15.10
N THR A 622 0.29 -10.26 14.83
CA THR A 622 0.34 -11.38 13.87
C THR A 622 0.52 -10.86 12.44
N VAL A 623 1.42 -11.45 11.67
CA VAL A 623 1.57 -11.16 10.24
C VAL A 623 0.29 -11.49 9.47
N THR A 624 -0.04 -10.68 8.47
CA THR A 624 -1.15 -10.99 7.56
C THR A 624 -0.60 -11.42 6.21
N VAL A 625 -1.36 -12.26 5.50
CA VAL A 625 -0.94 -12.86 4.22
C VAL A 625 -2.00 -12.63 3.16
N ASP A 626 -1.58 -12.30 1.95
CA ASP A 626 -2.45 -12.24 0.77
C ASP A 626 -1.97 -13.25 -0.27
N GLY A 627 -2.81 -14.26 -0.52
CA GLY A 627 -2.61 -15.30 -1.52
C GLY A 627 -3.43 -15.11 -2.79
N SER A 628 -3.98 -13.91 -3.06
CA SER A 628 -4.81 -13.64 -4.24
C SER A 628 -4.10 -13.90 -5.57
N GLN A 629 -2.77 -13.84 -5.58
CA GLN A 629 -1.92 -14.17 -6.74
C GLN A 629 -1.43 -15.62 -6.72
N LEU A 630 -1.93 -16.47 -5.82
CA LEU A 630 -1.71 -17.91 -5.86
C LEU A 630 -2.62 -18.56 -6.92
N VAL A 631 -2.21 -19.73 -7.41
CA VAL A 631 -3.01 -20.45 -8.40
C VAL A 631 -4.34 -20.92 -7.79
N PRO A 632 -5.45 -20.95 -8.56
CA PRO A 632 -6.74 -21.38 -8.06
C PRO A 632 -6.69 -22.74 -7.36
N GLY A 633 -7.30 -22.84 -6.17
CA GLY A 633 -7.24 -24.03 -5.30
C GLY A 633 -6.10 -24.02 -4.27
N SER A 634 -5.21 -23.03 -4.31
CA SER A 634 -4.25 -22.74 -3.24
C SER A 634 -4.92 -22.04 -2.07
N ASN A 635 -4.35 -22.16 -0.87
CA ASN A 635 -4.81 -21.44 0.32
C ASN A 635 -3.61 -21.06 1.19
N ILE A 636 -3.65 -19.87 1.80
CA ILE A 636 -2.62 -19.39 2.71
C ILE A 636 -3.26 -18.74 3.94
N VAL A 637 -2.77 -19.08 5.12
CA VAL A 637 -3.25 -18.56 6.40
C VAL A 637 -2.08 -18.30 7.35
N ALA A 638 -2.21 -17.32 8.23
CA ALA A 638 -1.20 -16.97 9.24
C ALA A 638 -1.76 -17.07 10.67
N ALA A 639 -0.90 -17.36 11.64
CA ALA A 639 -1.24 -17.44 13.06
C ALA A 639 -0.11 -16.91 13.96
N GLY A 640 -0.49 -16.18 15.01
CA GLY A 640 0.34 -15.73 16.12
C GLY A 640 -0.46 -15.72 17.42
N GLY A 641 0.09 -15.18 18.52
CA GLY A 641 -0.62 -15.08 19.80
C GLY A 641 -0.90 -16.43 20.46
N GLY A 642 0.10 -17.32 20.50
CA GLY A 642 -0.02 -18.67 21.05
C GLY A 642 -0.96 -19.63 20.30
N ARG A 643 -1.34 -19.34 19.05
CA ARG A 643 -2.25 -20.19 18.24
C ARG A 643 -1.48 -21.25 17.47
N ALA A 644 -2.10 -22.41 17.26
CA ALA A 644 -1.49 -23.53 16.53
C ALA A 644 -1.96 -23.61 15.07
N ILE A 645 -1.06 -24.04 14.18
CA ILE A 645 -1.43 -24.57 12.85
C ILE A 645 -0.91 -26.01 12.73
N GLY A 646 -1.83 -26.96 12.59
CA GLY A 646 -1.49 -28.38 12.66
C GLY A 646 -0.94 -28.75 14.04
N SER A 647 0.26 -29.33 14.09
CA SER A 647 0.97 -29.69 15.33
C SER A 647 1.99 -28.64 15.79
N VAL A 648 2.13 -27.52 15.07
CA VAL A 648 3.11 -26.46 15.39
C VAL A 648 2.38 -25.32 16.11
N LEU A 649 2.95 -24.86 17.22
CA LEU A 649 2.42 -23.78 18.05
C LEU A 649 3.21 -22.49 17.81
N SER A 650 2.53 -21.36 17.59
CA SER A 650 3.18 -20.05 17.63
C SER A 650 3.64 -19.73 19.06
N VAL A 651 4.71 -18.96 19.21
CA VAL A 651 5.28 -18.63 20.53
C VAL A 651 5.24 -17.12 20.70
N ASP A 652 4.62 -16.65 21.77
CA ASP A 652 4.64 -15.23 22.12
C ASP A 652 6.02 -14.88 22.68
N GLY A 653 6.67 -13.87 22.11
CA GLY A 653 7.99 -13.42 22.51
C GLY A 653 8.00 -12.85 23.92
N THR A 654 8.95 -13.30 24.75
CA THR A 654 9.11 -12.84 26.15
C THR A 654 10.36 -11.95 26.35
N LYS A 655 11.19 -11.81 25.31
CA LYS A 655 12.30 -10.86 25.31
C LYS A 655 11.81 -9.44 25.48
N GLU A 656 12.52 -8.66 26.28
CA GLU A 656 12.18 -7.26 26.49
C GLU A 656 12.65 -6.40 25.30
N SER A 657 12.00 -5.25 25.12
CA SER A 657 12.36 -4.27 24.08
C SER A 657 12.50 -2.90 24.71
N ASN A 658 13.43 -2.80 25.66
CA ASN A 658 13.62 -1.59 26.47
C ASN A 658 14.70 -0.70 25.85
N VAL A 659 14.54 0.62 26.01
CA VAL A 659 15.54 1.60 25.56
C VAL A 659 16.87 1.27 26.20
N CYS A 660 17.90 1.09 25.36
CA CYS A 660 19.25 0.73 25.78
C CYS A 660 19.30 -0.52 26.69
N SER A 661 18.41 -1.48 26.48
CA SER A 661 18.35 -2.75 27.24
C SER A 661 18.26 -2.57 28.76
N ASN A 662 17.81 -1.41 29.24
CA ASN A 662 17.93 -0.98 30.65
C ASN A 662 19.38 -1.05 31.21
N ARG A 663 20.38 -1.03 30.33
CA ARG A 663 21.81 -1.14 30.65
C ARG A 663 22.64 -0.01 30.05
N GLY A 664 21.97 1.08 29.67
CA GLY A 664 22.60 2.35 29.33
C GLY A 664 21.62 3.52 29.41
N LEU A 665 22.16 4.72 29.19
CA LEU A 665 21.40 5.95 29.05
C LEU A 665 21.21 6.31 27.58
N CYS A 666 20.02 6.76 27.23
CA CYS A 666 19.73 7.23 25.88
C CYS A 666 20.15 8.70 25.73
N ASN A 667 21.00 9.01 24.74
CA ASN A 667 21.21 10.39 24.32
C ASN A 667 20.35 10.68 23.09
N ASP A 668 19.08 10.98 23.36
CA ASP A 668 18.06 11.31 22.38
C ASP A 668 18.18 12.72 21.81
N PHE A 669 18.63 13.71 22.60
CA PHE A 669 18.72 15.11 22.17
C PHE A 669 19.81 15.40 21.11
N LYS A 670 20.80 14.50 20.91
CA LYS A 670 21.89 14.72 19.93
C LYS A 670 22.06 13.58 18.94
N LEU A 671 22.24 12.35 19.43
CA LEU A 671 22.78 11.25 18.64
C LEU A 671 21.80 10.09 18.42
N GLY A 672 20.78 9.91 19.27
CA GLY A 672 19.92 8.72 19.25
C GLY A 672 20.71 7.44 19.56
N ARG A 673 21.69 7.52 20.48
CA ARG A 673 22.60 6.41 20.80
C ARG A 673 22.61 6.12 22.30
N CYS A 674 22.76 4.85 22.64
CA CYS A 674 22.93 4.41 24.01
C CYS A 674 24.38 4.59 24.50
N TYR A 675 24.52 5.12 25.72
CA TYR A 675 25.74 5.09 26.51
C TYR A 675 25.64 3.97 27.53
N CYS A 676 26.35 2.87 27.30
CA CYS A 676 26.26 1.69 28.15
C CYS A 676 26.87 1.94 29.52
N PHE A 677 26.19 1.45 30.55
CA PHE A 677 26.72 1.44 31.90
C PHE A 677 27.95 0.55 31.99
N LEU A 678 28.77 0.82 32.99
CA LEU A 678 29.99 0.09 33.23
C LEU A 678 29.71 -1.42 33.37
N GLY A 679 30.35 -2.22 32.53
CA GLY A 679 30.16 -3.67 32.49
C GLY A 679 29.27 -4.15 31.34
N TYR A 680 28.60 -3.26 30.63
CA TYR A 680 27.76 -3.58 29.48
C TYR A 680 28.30 -2.96 28.19
N THR A 681 27.91 -3.55 27.06
CA THR A 681 28.27 -3.09 25.72
C THR A 681 27.19 -3.51 24.72
N ASN A 682 27.32 -3.08 23.48
CA ASN A 682 26.34 -3.34 22.44
C ASN A 682 26.23 -4.83 22.13
N SER A 683 25.00 -5.28 21.88
CA SER A 683 24.71 -6.68 21.60
C SER A 683 24.54 -6.98 20.12
N ASN A 684 24.53 -8.28 19.80
CA ASN A 684 24.02 -8.84 18.54
C ASN A 684 22.50 -9.17 18.60
N GLY A 685 21.79 -8.78 19.67
CA GLY A 685 20.39 -9.12 19.91
C GLY A 685 20.13 -10.49 20.54
N ARG A 686 21.17 -11.24 20.92
CA ARG A 686 21.07 -12.56 21.57
C ARG A 686 21.73 -12.60 22.95
N GLY A 687 21.96 -11.44 23.56
CA GLY A 687 22.70 -11.32 24.82
C GLY A 687 24.23 -11.40 24.66
N ASP A 688 24.74 -11.69 23.46
CA ASP A 688 26.17 -11.78 23.17
C ASP A 688 26.73 -10.45 22.65
N LEU A 689 28.06 -10.31 22.74
CA LEU A 689 28.82 -9.18 22.20
C LEU A 689 28.52 -8.94 20.72
N GLY A 690 28.14 -7.70 20.38
CA GLY A 690 28.01 -7.26 19.01
C GLY A 690 29.33 -7.32 18.23
N ASN A 691 29.26 -7.58 16.93
CA ASN A 691 30.41 -7.62 16.02
C ASN A 691 30.20 -6.66 14.84
N LEU A 692 31.14 -6.62 13.88
CA LEU A 692 31.04 -5.72 12.71
C LEU A 692 29.83 -6.01 11.81
N LEU A 693 29.31 -7.24 11.83
CA LEU A 693 28.16 -7.66 11.02
C LEU A 693 26.83 -7.39 11.75
N MET A 694 26.83 -7.44 13.08
CA MET A 694 25.62 -7.37 13.91
C MET A 694 25.91 -6.60 15.20
N ASN A 695 25.51 -5.32 15.23
CA ASN A 695 25.69 -4.44 16.38
C ASN A 695 24.47 -3.54 16.52
N ARG A 696 23.68 -3.76 17.57
CA ARG A 696 22.42 -3.04 17.80
C ARG A 696 22.61 -1.67 18.43
N GLY A 697 23.78 -1.36 19.01
CA GLY A 697 23.96 -0.11 19.73
C GLY A 697 23.13 0.01 21.02
N ASP A 698 22.66 -1.11 21.58
CA ASP A 698 21.58 -1.20 22.56
C ASP A 698 22.03 -1.49 24.00
N CYS A 699 23.32 -1.67 24.24
CA CYS A 699 23.84 -2.09 25.57
C CYS A 699 23.33 -3.45 26.07
N GLY A 700 22.82 -4.29 25.17
CA GLY A 700 22.20 -5.58 25.52
C GLY A 700 23.15 -6.75 25.74
N ALA A 701 24.44 -6.52 26.06
CA ALA A 701 25.42 -7.59 26.27
C ALA A 701 26.40 -7.27 27.42
N PRO A 702 26.78 -8.25 28.25
CA PRO A 702 27.79 -8.06 29.27
C PRO A 702 29.20 -8.04 28.65
N SER A 703 29.94 -6.95 28.86
CA SER A 703 31.36 -6.84 28.46
C SER A 703 32.31 -7.54 29.45
N ARG A 704 31.82 -7.81 30.67
CA ARG A 704 32.48 -8.52 31.76
C ARG A 704 31.41 -8.99 32.75
N ILE A 705 31.79 -9.83 33.72
CA ILE A 705 30.87 -10.29 34.78
C ILE A 705 30.33 -9.07 35.55
N PRO A 706 29.02 -8.81 35.53
CA PRO A 706 28.41 -7.74 36.33
C PRO A 706 28.52 -8.08 37.82
N VAL A 707 28.95 -7.11 38.64
CA VAL A 707 29.17 -7.30 40.09
C VAL A 707 28.41 -6.29 40.96
N SER A 708 27.80 -5.28 40.35
CA SER A 708 27.03 -4.24 41.05
C SER A 708 25.98 -3.62 40.11
N CYS A 709 24.97 -2.98 40.70
CA CYS A 709 24.04 -2.15 39.93
C CYS A 709 24.75 -0.92 39.33
N PRO A 710 24.20 -0.34 38.24
CA PRO A 710 24.78 0.83 37.57
C PRO A 710 24.68 2.12 38.41
N GLY A 711 25.50 3.12 38.07
CA GLY A 711 25.67 4.40 38.77
C GLY A 711 26.94 4.48 39.64
N ASP A 712 27.44 5.69 39.90
CA ASP A 712 28.59 5.92 40.81
C ASP A 712 28.28 5.46 42.24
N LEU A 713 27.04 5.69 42.67
CA LEU A 713 26.38 4.98 43.75
C LEU A 713 25.37 4.02 43.11
N ALA A 714 25.15 2.85 43.69
CA ALA A 714 24.19 1.88 43.16
C ALA A 714 22.82 2.57 42.93
N CYS A 715 22.31 2.47 41.69
CA CYS A 715 21.07 3.10 41.25
C CYS A 715 21.07 4.62 41.46
N SER A 716 22.23 5.25 41.30
CA SER A 716 22.48 6.67 41.49
C SER A 716 22.05 7.21 42.87
N GLY A 717 21.85 6.33 43.86
CA GLY A 717 21.26 6.71 45.15
C GLY A 717 19.76 7.02 45.13
N HIS A 718 19.08 6.76 44.00
CA HIS A 718 17.68 7.08 43.76
C HIS A 718 16.83 5.83 43.50
N GLY A 719 17.32 4.66 43.84
CA GLY A 719 16.60 3.40 43.73
C GLY A 719 17.18 2.30 44.59
N THR A 720 16.57 1.13 44.52
CA THR A 720 17.04 -0.10 45.17
C THR A 720 17.63 -1.05 44.14
N CYS A 721 18.68 -1.77 44.52
CA CYS A 721 19.41 -2.71 43.67
C CYS A 721 18.97 -4.16 43.96
N SER A 722 18.61 -4.93 42.93
CA SER A 722 18.15 -6.32 43.07
C SER A 722 19.26 -7.33 43.43
N GLY A 723 20.54 -6.98 43.28
CA GLY A 723 21.68 -7.89 43.50
C GLY A 723 21.83 -8.96 42.42
N SER A 724 22.70 -9.96 42.67
CA SER A 724 22.94 -11.07 41.74
C SER A 724 21.67 -11.92 41.54
N PRO A 725 21.38 -12.40 40.32
CA PRO A 725 22.18 -12.26 39.09
C PRO A 725 21.81 -11.05 38.22
N THR A 726 20.75 -10.29 38.55
CA THR A 726 20.14 -9.33 37.60
C THR A 726 20.68 -7.91 37.68
N TYR A 727 21.17 -7.48 38.86
CA TYR A 727 21.73 -6.15 39.11
C TYR A 727 20.89 -5.00 38.52
N ARG A 728 19.56 -5.14 38.62
CA ARG A 728 18.57 -4.20 38.11
C ARG A 728 18.24 -3.16 39.17
N CYS A 729 18.09 -1.92 38.75
CA CYS A 729 17.65 -0.82 39.60
C CYS A 729 16.13 -0.66 39.54
N THR A 730 15.51 -0.60 40.71
CA THR A 730 14.11 -0.19 40.88
C THR A 730 14.09 1.24 41.38
N CYS A 731 13.68 2.17 40.53
CA CYS A 731 13.77 3.59 40.83
C CYS A 731 12.71 4.06 41.81
N SER A 732 13.10 5.01 42.65
CA SER A 732 12.20 5.74 43.54
C SER A 732 11.27 6.63 42.71
N LYS A 733 10.09 6.95 43.25
CA LYS A 733 9.12 7.83 42.58
C LYS A 733 9.77 9.13 42.10
N GLY A 734 9.53 9.50 40.83
CA GLY A 734 10.10 10.69 40.21
C GLY A 734 11.46 10.48 39.53
N TRP A 735 11.97 9.24 39.51
CA TRP A 735 13.22 8.87 38.86
C TRP A 735 13.02 7.70 37.89
N GLN A 736 13.80 7.68 36.82
CA GLN A 736 13.73 6.69 35.74
C GLN A 736 15.12 6.41 35.14
N ALA A 737 15.15 5.71 34.00
CA ALA A 737 16.34 5.14 33.36
C ALA A 737 16.94 3.95 34.13
N GLY A 738 17.82 3.20 33.48
CA GLY A 738 18.32 1.91 34.02
C GLY A 738 19.19 2.03 35.28
N ASP A 739 19.65 3.24 35.63
CA ASP A 739 20.43 3.55 36.83
C ASP A 739 19.76 4.60 37.73
N CYS A 740 18.50 4.95 37.47
CA CYS A 740 17.75 5.95 38.22
C CYS A 740 18.37 7.35 38.25
N SER A 741 19.17 7.73 37.24
CA SER A 741 19.83 9.04 37.16
C SER A 741 18.96 10.15 36.55
N GLU A 742 17.89 9.81 35.84
CA GLU A 742 17.03 10.78 35.17
C GLU A 742 15.77 11.09 35.96
N ARG A 743 15.32 12.35 35.95
CA ARG A 743 14.01 12.72 36.48
C ARG A 743 12.89 12.30 35.52
N GLN A 744 11.81 11.81 36.13
CA GLN A 744 10.53 11.61 35.47
C GLN A 744 9.73 12.91 35.53
N CYS A 745 9.21 13.38 34.39
CA CYS A 745 8.35 14.55 34.36
C CYS A 745 6.90 14.20 34.73
N PRO A 746 6.07 15.20 35.12
CA PRO A 746 4.64 15.00 35.34
C PRO A 746 3.92 14.43 34.12
N PHE A 747 2.95 13.56 34.38
CA PHE A 747 2.06 12.98 33.38
C PHE A 747 0.70 13.66 33.47
N GLY A 748 0.12 13.95 32.32
CA GLY A 748 -1.24 14.48 32.20
C GLY A 748 -1.95 13.78 31.05
N THR A 749 -3.27 13.97 30.94
CA THR A 749 -4.00 13.44 29.78
C THR A 749 -3.47 14.06 28.50
N SER A 750 -3.28 13.24 27.47
CA SER A 750 -2.76 13.64 26.17
C SER A 750 -3.64 14.67 25.50
N TRP A 751 -3.02 15.65 24.84
CA TRP A 751 -3.72 16.47 23.85
C TRP A 751 -3.79 15.79 22.50
N PHE A 752 -2.72 15.11 22.10
CA PHE A 752 -2.62 14.48 20.79
C PHE A 752 -2.13 13.04 20.97
N ASP A 753 -3.04 12.09 20.87
CA ASP A 753 -2.77 10.65 20.96
C ASP A 753 -3.54 9.89 19.88
N TYR A 754 -3.11 8.66 19.62
CA TYR A 754 -3.89 7.80 18.75
C TYR A 754 -5.19 7.42 19.46
N PRO A 755 -6.36 7.49 18.80
CA PRO A 755 -7.63 7.14 19.42
C PRO A 755 -7.61 5.73 20.01
N SER A 756 -8.26 5.54 21.16
CA SER A 756 -8.44 4.22 21.78
C SER A 756 -9.66 3.47 21.24
N ASP A 757 -10.60 4.21 20.63
CA ASP A 757 -11.81 3.70 19.95
C ASP A 757 -12.29 4.77 18.95
N ASN A 758 -13.29 4.45 18.14
CA ASN A 758 -13.92 5.39 17.22
C ASN A 758 -14.43 6.63 17.98
N ASN A 759 -13.92 7.81 17.60
CA ASN A 759 -14.25 9.10 18.21
C ASN A 759 -13.93 9.17 19.71
N VAL A 760 -12.93 8.41 20.19
CA VAL A 760 -12.48 8.41 21.58
C VAL A 760 -10.95 8.56 21.65
N ALA A 761 -10.50 9.74 22.07
CA ALA A 761 -9.08 10.07 22.30
C ALA A 761 -8.91 10.85 23.61
N HIS A 762 -7.70 11.35 23.91
CA HIS A 762 -7.38 12.22 25.05
C HIS A 762 -7.52 11.58 26.43
N ARG A 763 -7.48 10.24 26.49
CA ARG A 763 -7.63 9.47 27.74
C ARG A 763 -6.30 8.94 28.26
N ARG A 764 -5.28 8.87 27.41
CA ARG A 764 -3.99 8.32 27.78
C ARG A 764 -3.20 9.34 28.60
N LEU A 765 -2.59 8.87 29.69
CA LEU A 765 -1.62 9.68 30.42
C LEU A 765 -0.29 9.63 29.68
N GLU A 766 0.17 10.79 29.25
CA GLU A 766 1.45 10.96 28.54
C GLU A 766 2.33 11.92 29.34
N GLU A 767 3.63 11.69 29.31
CA GLU A 767 4.60 12.60 29.91
C GLU A 767 4.48 13.97 29.24
N CYS A 768 4.36 15.02 30.05
CA CYS A 768 4.10 16.37 29.56
C CYS A 768 2.89 16.47 28.60
N SER A 769 1.86 15.65 28.85
CA SER A 769 0.61 15.58 28.07
C SER A 769 0.81 15.37 26.57
N GLY A 770 1.95 14.80 26.17
CA GLY A 770 2.29 14.52 24.77
C GLY A 770 2.57 15.78 23.93
N VAL A 771 2.65 16.96 24.53
CA VAL A 771 2.88 18.24 23.83
C VAL A 771 4.12 18.97 24.32
N GLY A 772 4.52 18.76 25.58
CA GLY A 772 5.73 19.34 26.16
C GLY A 772 6.97 18.46 25.98
N THR A 773 8.13 19.07 26.16
CA THR A 773 9.42 18.34 26.26
C THR A 773 9.85 18.26 27.72
N CYS A 774 10.25 17.07 28.19
CA CYS A 774 10.72 16.89 29.56
C CYS A 774 12.19 17.31 29.72
N ASP A 775 12.50 18.16 30.69
CA ASP A 775 13.87 18.38 31.16
C ASP A 775 14.24 17.32 32.20
N ARG A 776 15.03 16.33 31.76
CA ARG A 776 15.46 15.19 32.59
C ARG A 776 16.33 15.58 33.79
N SER A 777 16.90 16.78 33.82
CA SER A 777 17.76 17.22 34.92
C SER A 777 16.99 17.64 36.17
N ASN A 778 15.77 18.18 35.98
CA ASN A 778 14.94 18.72 37.06
C ASN A 778 13.52 18.13 37.09
N GLY A 779 13.11 17.38 36.07
CA GLY A 779 11.80 16.73 35.99
C GLY A 779 10.67 17.70 35.66
N GLN A 780 10.97 18.84 35.04
CA GLN A 780 9.96 19.84 34.66
C GLN A 780 9.63 19.75 33.16
N CYS A 781 8.34 19.88 32.85
CA CYS A 781 7.88 19.97 31.47
C CYS A 781 8.07 21.37 30.91
N LYS A 782 8.74 21.48 29.76
CA LYS A 782 8.77 22.69 28.95
C LYS A 782 7.55 22.68 28.02
N CYS A 783 6.56 23.50 28.34
CA CYS A 783 5.32 23.59 27.56
C CYS A 783 5.45 24.58 26.40
N PRO A 784 5.26 24.16 25.14
CA PRO A 784 5.10 25.09 24.04
C PRO A 784 3.76 25.83 24.19
N ARG A 785 3.68 27.08 23.76
CA ARG A 785 2.40 27.80 23.70
C ARG A 785 1.49 27.11 22.65
N PRO A 786 0.18 26.99 22.92
CA PRO A 786 -0.59 27.63 23.98
C PRO A 786 -0.72 26.80 25.28
N TYR A 787 0.07 25.74 25.46
CA TYR A 787 -0.05 24.83 26.59
C TYR A 787 0.66 25.35 27.86
N THR A 788 0.16 24.93 29.01
CA THR A 788 0.62 25.32 30.35
C THR A 788 0.22 24.27 31.39
N GLY A 789 0.54 24.52 32.66
CA GLY A 789 0.42 23.55 33.74
C GLY A 789 1.70 22.75 33.93
N ALA A 790 1.83 22.07 35.07
CA ALA A 790 3.04 21.32 35.41
C ALA A 790 3.33 20.17 34.43
N ALA A 791 2.27 19.62 33.81
CA ALA A 791 2.34 18.58 32.80
C ALA A 791 2.00 19.09 31.38
N CYS A 792 1.89 20.40 31.15
CA CYS A 792 1.38 20.95 29.89
C CYS A 792 -0.06 20.47 29.55
N ASP A 793 -0.84 20.17 30.57
CA ASP A 793 -2.15 19.53 30.50
C ASP A 793 -3.31 20.53 30.35
N MET A 794 -3.02 21.82 30.47
CA MET A 794 -3.95 22.93 30.33
C MET A 794 -3.57 23.86 29.16
N MET A 795 -4.55 24.58 28.65
CA MET A 795 -4.36 25.66 27.67
C MET A 795 -4.36 27.01 28.40
N LEU A 796 -3.53 27.94 27.94
CA LEU A 796 -3.52 29.33 28.43
C LEU A 796 -4.84 30.02 28.11
N CYS A 797 -5.26 30.91 29.00
CA CYS A 797 -6.29 31.89 28.67
C CYS A 797 -5.77 32.90 27.64
N GLY A 798 -6.67 33.71 27.08
CA GLY A 798 -6.28 34.80 26.21
C GLY A 798 -5.35 35.80 26.92
N GLY A 799 -4.57 36.55 26.14
CA GLY A 799 -3.67 37.59 26.65
C GLY A 799 -2.22 37.40 26.19
N SER A 800 -1.52 38.51 25.99
CA SER A 800 -0.16 38.52 25.45
C SER A 800 0.92 38.58 26.55
N SER A 801 0.70 39.42 27.58
CA SER A 801 1.60 39.61 28.73
C SER A 801 1.08 38.99 30.03
N SER A 802 -0.23 38.98 30.24
CA SER A 802 -0.93 38.43 31.41
C SER A 802 -2.20 37.70 30.96
N GLU A 803 -2.62 36.68 31.71
CA GLU A 803 -3.88 36.00 31.42
C GLU A 803 -5.05 36.98 31.60
N CYS A 804 -5.93 37.01 30.61
CA CYS A 804 -7.12 37.86 30.55
C CYS A 804 -6.82 39.37 30.70
N SER A 805 -5.61 39.79 30.29
CA SER A 805 -5.17 41.20 30.30
C SER A 805 -5.39 41.90 31.65
N ASP A 806 -5.31 41.14 32.75
CA ASP A 806 -5.62 41.60 34.12
C ASP A 806 -7.01 42.24 34.29
N SER A 807 -7.92 42.00 33.33
CA SER A 807 -9.28 42.57 33.24
C SER A 807 -10.33 41.45 33.16
N GLY A 808 -10.02 40.31 33.77
CA GLY A 808 -10.88 39.14 33.80
C GLY A 808 -10.26 37.97 34.55
N GLN A 809 -11.05 36.89 34.66
CA GLN A 809 -10.66 35.66 35.34
C GLN A 809 -10.43 34.53 34.34
N CYS A 810 -9.32 33.81 34.50
CA CYS A 810 -9.03 32.64 33.69
C CYS A 810 -9.70 31.40 34.28
N LEU A 811 -10.68 30.83 33.58
CA LEU A 811 -11.51 29.72 34.05
C LEU A 811 -11.49 28.57 33.04
N THR A 812 -11.63 27.33 33.51
CA THR A 812 -11.85 26.17 32.62
C THR A 812 -13.22 26.24 31.95
N LEU A 813 -13.46 25.45 30.91
CA LEU A 813 -14.79 25.42 30.27
C LEU A 813 -15.90 24.96 31.22
N SER A 814 -15.61 23.99 32.10
CA SER A 814 -16.58 23.59 33.13
C SER A 814 -16.87 24.71 34.13
N ASP A 815 -15.87 25.52 34.46
CA ASP A 815 -16.01 26.60 35.45
C ASP A 815 -16.66 27.86 34.86
N ILE A 816 -16.44 28.15 33.58
CA ILE A 816 -17.01 29.34 32.92
C ILE A 816 -18.45 29.11 32.43
N ALA A 817 -18.85 27.88 32.15
CA ALA A 817 -20.17 27.56 31.61
C ALA A 817 -21.36 28.13 32.43
N PRO A 818 -21.35 28.08 33.78
CA PRO A 818 -22.43 28.66 34.59
C PRO A 818 -22.55 30.18 34.48
N PHE A 819 -21.49 30.86 34.03
CA PHE A 819 -21.43 32.31 33.87
C PHE A 819 -21.76 32.77 32.44
N ALA A 820 -21.96 31.85 31.50
CA ALA A 820 -22.39 32.19 30.15
C ALA A 820 -23.75 32.89 30.19
N THR A 821 -23.84 34.06 29.55
CA THR A 821 -25.05 34.88 29.54
C THR A 821 -25.73 34.88 28.17
N VAL A 822 -27.07 34.90 28.18
CA VAL A 822 -27.90 35.12 26.99
C VAL A 822 -28.85 36.27 27.30
N LYS A 823 -28.84 37.32 26.47
CA LYS A 823 -29.57 38.58 26.71
C LYS A 823 -29.31 39.21 28.10
N GLY A 824 -28.12 38.95 28.67
CA GLY A 824 -27.70 39.44 29.98
C GLY A 824 -28.14 38.59 31.18
N GLU A 825 -28.75 37.42 30.96
CA GLU A 825 -29.07 36.44 32.01
C GLU A 825 -28.10 35.28 31.99
N ARG A 826 -27.59 34.87 33.17
CA ARG A 826 -26.84 33.64 33.33
C ARG A 826 -27.76 32.46 33.06
N MET A 827 -27.34 31.64 32.12
CA MET A 827 -28.13 30.48 31.73
C MET A 827 -27.85 29.26 32.61
N GLY A 828 -26.80 29.31 33.43
CA GLY A 828 -26.41 28.18 34.28
C GLY A 828 -26.04 26.94 33.48
N TYR A 829 -25.48 27.13 32.27
CA TYR A 829 -25.06 26.01 31.44
C TYR A 829 -24.00 25.18 32.16
N THR A 830 -24.00 23.89 31.90
CA THR A 830 -22.96 22.96 32.33
C THR A 830 -22.14 22.54 31.12
N TYR A 831 -20.86 22.28 31.34
CA TYR A 831 -19.97 21.74 30.31
C TYR A 831 -19.13 20.62 30.92
N GLY A 832 -19.31 19.40 30.43
CA GLY A 832 -18.60 18.22 30.90
C GLY A 832 -19.06 17.74 32.28
N SER A 833 -20.36 17.80 32.56
CA SER A 833 -20.93 17.22 33.80
C SER A 833 -20.79 15.69 33.86
N ASP A 834 -20.80 15.02 32.70
CA ASP A 834 -20.38 13.62 32.58
C ASP A 834 -18.88 13.56 32.25
N PRO A 835 -18.03 13.11 33.18
CA PRO A 835 -16.58 13.02 32.95
C PRO A 835 -16.18 11.98 31.90
N ASN A 836 -17.10 11.09 31.49
CA ASN A 836 -16.83 10.05 30.49
C ASN A 836 -17.30 10.43 29.08
N ASN A 837 -18.00 11.56 28.92
CA ASN A 837 -18.49 12.00 27.62
C ASN A 837 -17.31 12.39 26.72
N PRO A 838 -17.06 11.67 25.60
CA PRO A 838 -15.94 11.96 24.71
C PRO A 838 -16.05 13.30 23.99
N LEU A 839 -17.23 13.95 23.97
CA LEU A 839 -17.42 15.25 23.32
C LEU A 839 -16.98 16.44 24.20
N THR A 840 -16.75 16.22 25.49
CA THR A 840 -16.42 17.26 26.48
C THR A 840 -15.15 16.92 27.29
N TRP A 841 -14.25 16.12 26.69
CA TRP A 841 -12.97 15.71 27.29
C TRP A 841 -12.10 16.89 27.72
N ASP A 842 -12.29 18.03 27.06
CA ASP A 842 -11.54 19.27 27.18
C ASP A 842 -12.02 20.17 28.33
N ARG A 843 -13.08 19.78 29.04
CA ARG A 843 -13.76 20.56 30.09
C ARG A 843 -12.84 21.25 31.11
N THR A 844 -11.76 20.59 31.52
CA THR A 844 -10.76 21.09 32.48
C THR A 844 -9.42 21.42 31.84
N LYS A 845 -9.24 21.12 30.55
CA LYS A 845 -7.98 21.30 29.84
C LYS A 845 -7.97 22.64 29.14
N ILE A 846 -9.07 23.04 28.54
CA ILE A 846 -9.21 24.35 27.90
C ILE A 846 -9.67 25.39 28.91
N ARG A 847 -9.01 26.54 28.91
CA ARG A 847 -9.36 27.70 29.74
C ARG A 847 -9.64 28.94 28.90
N SER A 848 -10.63 29.73 29.29
CA SER A 848 -11.09 30.94 28.62
C SER A 848 -11.26 32.08 29.62
N CYS A 849 -11.36 33.31 29.13
CA CYS A 849 -11.48 34.49 29.97
C CYS A 849 -12.93 34.86 30.25
N LEU A 850 -13.27 34.95 31.53
CA LEU A 850 -14.47 35.64 32.00
C LEU A 850 -14.10 37.10 32.26
N CYS A 851 -14.52 38.01 31.39
CA CYS A 851 -14.14 39.40 31.49
C CYS A 851 -14.85 40.14 32.62
N ASP A 852 -14.13 41.09 33.23
CA ASP A 852 -14.70 42.03 34.18
C ASP A 852 -15.72 42.94 33.47
N PRO A 853 -16.66 43.55 34.21
CA PRO A 853 -17.64 44.46 33.62
C PRO A 853 -17.00 45.55 32.76
N SER A 854 -17.58 45.81 31.59
CA SER A 854 -17.10 46.75 30.55
C SER A 854 -15.90 46.26 29.73
N PHE A 855 -15.38 45.06 29.97
CA PHE A 855 -14.39 44.42 29.12
C PHE A 855 -14.99 43.26 28.34
N PHE A 856 -14.50 43.02 27.13
CA PHE A 856 -14.92 41.92 26.28
C PHE A 856 -13.78 41.46 25.36
N GLY A 857 -14.09 40.45 24.54
CA GLY A 857 -13.11 39.78 23.69
C GLY A 857 -12.50 38.56 24.38
N PHE A 858 -11.76 37.75 23.63
CA PHE A 858 -11.26 36.46 24.14
C PHE A 858 -10.19 36.61 25.25
N ASP A 859 -9.54 37.76 25.33
CA ASP A 859 -8.48 38.09 26.29
C ASP A 859 -8.82 39.28 27.19
N CYS A 860 -10.06 39.77 27.15
CA CYS A 860 -10.54 40.92 27.91
C CYS A 860 -9.75 42.23 27.70
N SER A 861 -9.06 42.37 26.58
CA SER A 861 -8.28 43.57 26.26
C SER A 861 -9.13 44.72 25.69
N ARG A 862 -10.37 44.46 25.27
CA ARG A 862 -11.24 45.44 24.60
C ARG A 862 -12.29 45.97 25.57
N ARG A 863 -12.58 47.26 25.52
CA ARG A 863 -13.61 47.93 26.33
C ARG A 863 -14.90 48.10 25.55
N GLU A 864 -16.02 47.77 26.17
CA GLU A 864 -17.34 47.94 25.56
C GLU A 864 -17.71 49.42 25.50
N CYS A 865 -18.08 49.92 24.32
CA CYS A 865 -18.62 51.28 24.20
C CYS A 865 -20.08 51.34 24.64
N PRO A 866 -20.56 52.52 25.09
CA PRO A 866 -21.97 52.75 25.32
C PRO A 866 -22.79 52.34 24.11
N ARG A 867 -23.90 51.66 24.39
CA ARG A 867 -24.88 51.27 23.40
C ARG A 867 -26.11 52.12 23.52
N GLY A 868 -26.76 52.37 22.39
CA GLY A 868 -27.96 53.16 22.33
C GLY A 868 -28.83 52.83 21.12
N ASP A 869 -30.00 53.43 21.13
CA ASP A 869 -31.01 53.36 20.07
C ASP A 869 -30.58 54.28 18.93
N ASP A 870 -30.88 53.92 17.70
CA ASP A 870 -30.63 54.82 16.57
C ASP A 870 -31.76 55.88 16.55
N PRO A 871 -31.47 57.18 16.73
CA PRO A 871 -32.52 58.21 16.70
C PRO A 871 -33.16 58.41 15.31
N SER A 872 -32.68 57.71 14.28
CA SER A 872 -33.12 57.82 12.89
C SER A 872 -33.95 56.61 12.42
N THR A 873 -34.17 55.61 13.26
CA THR A 873 -35.10 54.52 13.01
C THR A 873 -36.51 54.93 13.40
N TYR A 874 -37.47 54.63 12.52
CA TYR A 874 -38.88 54.97 12.68
C TYR A 874 -39.66 53.66 12.76
N ASP A 875 -40.66 53.60 13.64
CA ASP A 875 -41.47 52.40 14.01
C ASP A 875 -40.89 51.53 15.13
N ASP A 876 -39.95 52.05 15.92
CA ASP A 876 -39.44 51.32 17.06
C ASP A 876 -40.46 51.06 18.16
N LYS A 877 -40.42 49.82 18.66
CA LYS A 877 -41.27 49.32 19.73
C LYS A 877 -40.47 49.17 21.00
N ILE A 878 -41.05 49.68 22.08
CA ILE A 878 -40.58 49.46 23.45
C ILE A 878 -40.95 48.02 23.85
N GLU A 879 -40.02 47.31 24.47
CA GLU A 879 -40.30 45.99 25.05
C GLU A 879 -41.40 46.11 26.11
N ARG A 880 -42.47 45.32 25.96
CA ARG A 880 -43.59 45.24 26.90
C ARG A 880 -43.76 43.82 27.39
N GLN A 881 -43.75 43.64 28.70
CA GLN A 881 -44.04 42.37 29.36
C GLN A 881 -45.28 42.50 30.23
N LEU A 882 -46.04 41.41 30.34
CA LEU A 882 -47.32 41.38 31.02
C LEU A 882 -47.29 40.38 32.17
N LEU A 883 -47.76 40.78 33.34
CA LEU A 883 -47.84 39.92 34.52
C LEU A 883 -49.26 39.88 35.08
N GLN A 884 -49.69 38.71 35.54
CA GLN A 884 -50.94 38.54 36.29
C GLN A 884 -50.64 37.82 37.59
N CYS A 885 -50.98 38.45 38.73
CA CYS A 885 -50.86 37.83 40.04
C CYS A 885 -52.23 37.56 40.67
N THR A 886 -52.46 36.32 41.09
CA THR A 886 -53.66 35.89 41.81
C THR A 886 -53.27 35.40 43.19
N ALA A 887 -53.52 36.23 44.20
CA ALA A 887 -53.24 35.93 45.60
C ALA A 887 -54.08 36.82 46.53
N THR A 888 -54.28 36.35 47.75
CA THR A 888 -55.00 37.05 48.84
C THR A 888 -54.06 37.63 49.90
N GLY A 889 -52.80 37.20 49.94
CA GLY A 889 -51.80 37.68 50.89
C GLY A 889 -50.40 37.14 50.58
N GLY A 890 -49.42 37.56 51.38
CA GLY A 890 -48.02 37.18 51.20
C GLY A 890 -47.21 38.17 50.35
N THR A 891 -46.08 37.71 49.81
CA THR A 891 -45.17 38.52 48.99
C THR A 891 -44.73 37.76 47.74
N PHE A 892 -44.26 38.49 46.73
CA PHE A 892 -43.60 37.95 45.55
C PHE A 892 -42.33 38.77 45.25
N THR A 893 -41.46 38.26 44.40
CA THR A 893 -40.31 39.00 43.89
C THR A 893 -40.28 38.96 42.37
N LEU A 894 -39.68 39.97 41.75
CA LEU A 894 -39.41 40.02 40.32
C LEU A 894 -37.90 39.92 40.11
N THR A 895 -37.47 39.20 39.07
CA THR A 895 -36.06 39.02 38.73
C THR A 895 -35.84 39.36 37.27
N PHE A 896 -34.82 40.17 36.99
CA PHE A 896 -34.38 40.54 35.64
C PHE A 896 -32.85 40.52 35.58
N ARG A 897 -32.26 39.78 34.62
CA ARG A 897 -30.79 39.69 34.47
C ARG A 897 -30.08 39.35 35.78
N ASP A 898 -30.58 38.30 36.44
CA ASP A 898 -30.09 37.76 37.71
C ASP A 898 -30.13 38.69 38.93
N GLN A 899 -30.77 39.86 38.83
CA GLN A 899 -31.05 40.72 39.98
C GLN A 899 -32.51 40.62 40.38
N THR A 900 -32.73 40.32 41.66
CA THR A 900 -34.06 40.14 42.23
C THR A 900 -34.43 41.37 43.05
N THR A 901 -35.67 41.84 42.88
CA THR A 901 -36.21 42.94 43.67
C THR A 901 -36.31 42.55 45.15
N VAL A 902 -36.50 43.56 46.01
CA VAL A 902 -37.03 43.31 47.36
C VAL A 902 -38.40 42.62 47.32
N ASP A 903 -38.81 42.00 48.43
CA ASP A 903 -40.13 41.37 48.57
C ASP A 903 -41.25 42.41 48.34
N LEU A 904 -42.09 42.18 47.32
CA LEU A 904 -43.25 42.98 46.98
C LEU A 904 -44.50 42.40 47.66
N PRO A 905 -45.25 43.17 48.48
CA PRO A 905 -46.50 42.70 49.05
C PRO A 905 -47.58 42.54 47.97
N THR A 906 -48.55 41.65 48.18
CA THR A 906 -49.71 41.48 47.27
C THR A 906 -50.49 42.78 47.04
N THR A 907 -50.42 43.71 48.00
CA THR A 907 -51.06 45.03 47.96
C THR A 907 -50.20 46.11 47.30
N ALA A 908 -49.03 45.79 46.76
CA ALA A 908 -48.15 46.78 46.13
C ALA A 908 -48.88 47.53 45.01
N ASP A 909 -48.76 48.85 44.98
CA ASP A 909 -49.27 49.67 43.88
C ASP A 909 -48.25 49.73 42.73
N ALA A 910 -48.65 50.32 41.59
CA ALA A 910 -47.80 50.41 40.41
C ALA A 910 -46.49 51.19 40.68
N ALA A 911 -46.53 52.21 41.55
CA ALA A 911 -45.35 52.99 41.93
C ALA A 911 -44.34 52.17 42.75
N THR A 912 -44.84 51.33 43.67
CA THR A 912 -44.02 50.41 44.48
C THR A 912 -43.35 49.37 43.59
N VAL A 913 -44.09 48.78 42.63
CA VAL A 913 -43.52 47.81 41.67
C VAL A 913 -42.48 48.47 40.77
N LYS A 914 -42.75 49.68 40.26
CA LYS A 914 -41.79 50.48 39.48
C LYS A 914 -40.51 50.73 40.28
N ALA A 915 -40.61 51.26 41.49
CA ALA A 915 -39.45 51.57 42.32
C ALA A 915 -38.61 50.32 42.65
N ALA A 916 -39.25 49.17 42.86
CA ALA A 916 -38.55 47.92 43.09
C ALA A 916 -37.78 47.44 41.84
N LEU A 917 -38.37 47.52 40.66
CA LEU A 917 -37.71 47.17 39.39
C LEU A 917 -36.54 48.11 39.06
N GLU A 918 -36.70 49.41 39.29
CA GLU A 918 -35.65 50.42 39.03
C GLU A 918 -34.53 50.43 40.07
N SER A 919 -34.69 49.67 41.16
CA SER A 919 -33.59 49.43 42.11
C SER A 919 -32.59 48.37 41.61
N LEU A 920 -32.94 47.63 40.55
CA LEU A 920 -32.04 46.67 39.92
C LEU A 920 -31.04 47.42 39.04
N SER A 921 -29.75 47.27 39.29
CA SER A 921 -28.70 47.92 38.48
C SER A 921 -28.66 47.45 37.01
N THR A 922 -29.30 46.32 36.71
CA THR A 922 -29.46 45.78 35.35
C THR A 922 -30.68 46.33 34.62
N LEU A 923 -31.51 47.13 35.27
CA LEU A 923 -32.76 47.69 34.73
C LEU A 923 -32.94 49.14 35.21
N ARG A 924 -32.51 50.09 34.39
CA ARG A 924 -32.46 51.50 34.80
C ARG A 924 -33.84 52.16 34.88
N GLU A 925 -34.73 51.93 33.91
CA GLU A 925 -36.02 52.62 33.87
C GLU A 925 -37.16 51.81 33.24
N VAL A 926 -38.32 51.82 33.89
CA VAL A 926 -39.55 51.16 33.43
C VAL A 926 -40.80 52.04 33.63
N ALA A 927 -41.83 51.84 32.82
CA ALA A 927 -43.18 52.29 33.11
C ALA A 927 -44.05 51.11 33.53
N VAL A 928 -44.75 51.24 34.67
CA VAL A 928 -45.62 50.20 35.22
C VAL A 928 -47.05 50.72 35.26
N THR A 929 -47.97 49.98 34.62
CA THR A 929 -49.40 50.32 34.57
C THR A 929 -50.24 49.12 34.97
N PHE A 930 -51.28 49.31 35.78
CA PHE A 930 -52.21 48.25 36.15
C PHE A 930 -53.54 48.38 35.39
N VAL A 931 -54.11 47.25 34.98
CA VAL A 931 -55.44 47.16 34.36
C VAL A 931 -56.31 46.21 35.17
N GLY A 932 -57.55 46.60 35.46
CA GLY A 932 -58.51 45.78 36.22
C GLY A 932 -58.39 45.84 37.75
N GLY A 933 -57.40 46.54 38.31
CA GLY A 933 -57.24 46.75 39.76
C GLY A 933 -56.15 47.77 40.11
N THR A 934 -56.01 48.07 41.41
CA THR A 934 -55.02 49.04 41.94
C THR A 934 -53.88 48.41 42.75
N THR A 935 -53.97 47.11 43.04
CA THR A 935 -52.96 46.33 43.77
C THR A 935 -52.38 45.23 42.88
N ALA A 936 -51.11 44.89 43.06
CA ALA A 936 -50.37 43.98 42.19
C ALA A 936 -51.03 42.59 42.05
N CYS A 937 -51.63 42.07 43.14
CA CYS A 937 -52.35 40.80 43.13
C CYS A 937 -53.84 41.00 43.41
N SER A 938 -54.69 40.23 42.73
CA SER A 938 -56.14 40.21 42.93
C SER A 938 -56.76 38.87 42.56
N VAL A 939 -57.88 38.52 43.18
CA VAL A 939 -58.69 37.34 42.83
C VAL A 939 -59.67 37.57 41.67
N THR A 940 -59.85 38.81 41.21
CA THR A 940 -60.73 39.19 40.08
C THR A 940 -59.99 39.54 38.79
N ASN A 941 -58.66 39.34 38.76
CA ASN A 941 -57.70 39.63 37.68
C ASN A 941 -57.21 41.08 37.63
N THR A 942 -56.03 41.33 38.20
CA THR A 942 -55.23 42.53 37.91
C THR A 942 -54.11 42.15 36.94
N LEU A 943 -53.99 42.91 35.86
CA LEU A 943 -52.90 42.82 34.90
C LEU A 943 -51.89 43.94 35.17
N ILE A 944 -50.63 43.57 35.32
CA ILE A 944 -49.50 44.48 35.42
C ILE A 944 -48.82 44.54 34.05
N ILE A 945 -48.73 45.73 33.48
CA ILE A 945 -48.03 46.01 32.22
C ILE A 945 -46.71 46.69 32.58
N ILE A 946 -45.60 46.12 32.12
CA ILE A 946 -44.25 46.67 32.30
C ILE A 946 -43.69 47.01 30.92
N ASP A 947 -43.55 48.30 30.64
CA ASP A 947 -42.85 48.81 29.47
C ASP A 947 -41.40 49.15 29.87
N VAL A 948 -40.41 48.48 29.28
CA VAL A 948 -39.00 48.66 29.61
C VAL A 948 -38.41 49.81 28.79
N LEU A 949 -38.14 50.95 29.45
CA LEU A 949 -37.79 52.19 28.77
C LEU A 949 -36.29 52.33 28.52
N SER A 950 -35.43 51.87 29.43
CA SER A 950 -33.99 52.06 29.31
C SER A 950 -33.26 50.99 28.51
N GLU A 951 -33.64 49.72 28.72
CA GLU A 951 -32.98 48.59 28.06
C GLU A 951 -33.55 48.42 26.64
N LEU A 952 -32.66 48.14 25.70
CA LEU A 952 -32.96 48.17 24.27
C LEU A 952 -33.02 46.77 23.66
N GLY A 953 -33.76 46.64 22.57
CA GLY A 953 -33.95 45.39 21.83
C GLY A 953 -34.90 44.40 22.49
N ASP A 954 -34.74 43.14 22.08
CA ASP A 954 -35.51 41.99 22.57
C ASP A 954 -34.93 41.48 23.90
N LEU A 955 -35.62 41.78 25.00
CA LEU A 955 -35.13 41.54 26.37
C LEU A 955 -35.52 40.16 26.90
N PRO A 956 -34.88 39.66 27.97
CA PRO A 956 -35.32 38.44 28.63
C PRO A 956 -36.63 38.67 29.40
N GLU A 957 -37.42 37.61 29.58
CA GLU A 957 -38.66 37.65 30.36
C GLU A 957 -38.37 37.84 31.86
N ILE A 958 -39.05 38.79 32.49
CA ILE A 958 -39.00 39.03 33.94
C ILE A 958 -39.55 37.80 34.65
N ARG A 959 -38.74 37.18 35.51
CA ARG A 959 -39.14 36.00 36.27
C ARG A 959 -39.78 36.43 37.58
N ALA A 960 -40.88 35.79 37.96
CA ALA A 960 -41.56 36.09 39.22
C ALA A 960 -41.57 34.88 40.16
N SER A 961 -41.27 35.10 41.45
CA SER A 961 -41.34 34.04 42.47
C SER A 961 -42.69 34.04 43.18
N ARG A 962 -43.37 32.89 43.18
CA ARG A 962 -44.63 32.67 43.92
C ARG A 962 -44.45 32.02 45.29
N LEU A 963 -43.22 31.74 45.71
CA LEU A 963 -42.95 30.89 46.88
C LEU A 963 -43.61 31.40 48.17
N ARG A 964 -43.84 32.72 48.30
CA ARG A 964 -44.47 33.34 49.48
C ARG A 964 -45.87 33.90 49.19
N LEU A 965 -46.45 33.61 48.04
CA LEU A 965 -47.82 34.01 47.71
C LEU A 965 -48.83 33.04 48.31
N ARG A 966 -49.89 33.59 48.91
CA ARG A 966 -50.98 32.84 49.54
C ARG A 966 -52.31 33.21 48.90
N ASP A 967 -53.03 32.21 48.40
CA ASP A 967 -54.41 32.34 47.96
C ASP A 967 -55.32 31.51 48.89
N SER A 968 -56.10 32.19 49.72
CA SER A 968 -57.08 31.59 50.63
C SER A 968 -58.46 31.42 49.98
N ILE A 969 -58.67 31.96 48.78
CA ILE A 969 -59.94 31.90 48.06
C ILE A 969 -59.93 30.76 47.04
N ASN A 970 -58.93 30.73 46.15
CA ASN A 970 -58.80 29.69 45.12
C ASN A 970 -57.72 28.64 45.46
N GLY A 971 -56.98 28.82 46.56
CA GLY A 971 -55.91 27.92 47.02
C GLY A 971 -56.14 27.39 48.44
N ASN A 972 -55.08 26.83 49.04
CA ASN A 972 -55.11 26.28 50.40
C ASN A 972 -54.63 27.27 51.48
N GLY A 973 -54.40 28.54 51.12
CA GLY A 973 -53.95 29.60 52.02
C GLY A 973 -52.51 29.46 52.54
N GLN A 974 -51.74 28.47 52.09
CA GLN A 974 -50.33 28.26 52.46
C GLN A 974 -49.38 28.98 51.49
N ASP A 975 -48.12 29.11 51.87
CA ASP A 975 -47.06 29.62 50.99
C ASP A 975 -46.98 28.79 49.70
N GLY A 976 -46.95 29.47 48.55
CA GLY A 976 -46.96 28.85 47.22
C GLY A 976 -48.36 28.55 46.65
N SER A 977 -49.43 28.83 47.39
CA SER A 977 -50.81 28.61 46.93
C SER A 977 -51.32 29.68 45.97
N GLY A 978 -50.74 30.88 45.98
CA GLY A 978 -51.01 31.90 44.97
C GLY A 978 -50.30 31.61 43.64
N THR A 979 -50.78 32.27 42.58
CA THR A 979 -50.20 32.16 41.23
C THR A 979 -49.69 33.51 40.74
N ILE A 980 -48.63 33.47 39.95
CA ILE A 980 -48.16 34.61 39.17
C ILE A 980 -47.72 34.10 37.81
N MET A 981 -48.23 34.73 36.76
CA MET A 981 -47.94 34.41 35.37
C MET A 981 -47.26 35.61 34.73
N VAL A 982 -46.22 35.37 33.94
CA VAL A 982 -45.56 36.37 33.11
C VAL A 982 -45.66 35.92 31.66
N VAL A 983 -45.93 36.85 30.74
CA VAL A 983 -45.85 36.60 29.31
C VAL A 983 -45.09 37.73 28.60
N SER A 984 -44.32 37.34 27.59
CA SER A 984 -43.47 38.21 26.77
C SER A 984 -43.50 37.81 25.28
N GLY A 985 -42.73 38.49 24.44
CA GLY A 985 -42.46 38.03 23.06
C GLY A 985 -43.64 38.07 22.08
N GLY A 986 -44.69 38.84 22.35
CA GLY A 986 -45.86 38.98 21.48
C GLY A 986 -47.09 38.16 21.93
N ALA A 987 -46.97 37.38 23.00
CA ALA A 987 -48.09 36.66 23.61
C ALA A 987 -49.11 37.59 24.28
N SER A 988 -50.37 37.16 24.34
CA SER A 988 -51.46 37.93 24.95
C SER A 988 -51.85 37.41 26.33
N LEU A 989 -52.17 38.32 27.25
CA LEU A 989 -52.68 38.02 28.59
C LEU A 989 -53.82 38.99 28.92
N LEU A 990 -54.98 38.45 29.31
CA LEU A 990 -56.20 39.22 29.64
C LEU A 990 -56.59 40.28 28.58
N GLY A 991 -56.43 39.94 27.29
CA GLY A 991 -56.78 40.81 26.17
C GLY A 991 -55.75 41.92 25.85
N GLN A 992 -54.65 42.01 26.60
CA GLN A 992 -53.49 42.83 26.24
C GLN A 992 -52.42 41.97 25.57
N GLN A 993 -51.60 42.59 24.73
CA GLN A 993 -50.50 41.92 24.02
C GLN A 993 -49.15 42.43 24.53
N SER A 994 -48.25 41.50 24.86
CA SER A 994 -46.83 41.81 25.09
C SER A 994 -46.18 42.25 23.78
N VAL A 995 -45.09 42.99 23.85
CA VAL A 995 -44.42 43.55 22.67
C VAL A 995 -42.94 43.20 22.75
N LYS A 996 -42.45 42.52 21.72
CA LYS A 996 -41.02 42.35 21.52
C LYS A 996 -40.42 43.70 21.11
N GLY A 997 -39.45 44.18 21.88
CA GLY A 997 -38.73 45.42 21.63
C GLY A 997 -37.92 45.33 20.34
N THR A 998 -37.91 46.42 19.57
CA THR A 998 -37.17 46.51 18.30
C THR A 998 -36.05 47.54 18.32
N ARG A 999 -36.06 48.47 19.28
CA ARG A 999 -35.03 49.49 19.46
C ARG A 999 -33.64 48.90 19.38
N GLU A 1000 -32.77 49.50 18.58
CA GLU A 1000 -31.42 48.99 18.39
C GLU A 1000 -30.63 49.01 19.70
N ASN A 1001 -29.78 48.00 19.89
CA ASN A 1001 -28.79 47.98 20.96
C ASN A 1001 -27.39 48.08 20.35
N ALA A 1002 -27.17 49.17 19.60
CA ALA A 1002 -26.00 49.34 18.75
C ALA A 1002 -24.88 50.10 19.49
N PHE A 1003 -23.63 49.77 19.19
CA PHE A 1003 -22.50 50.58 19.64
C PHE A 1003 -22.65 52.00 19.12
N CYS A 1004 -22.52 52.98 20.00
CA CYS A 1004 -22.58 54.40 19.65
C CYS A 1004 -23.83 54.76 18.83
N SER A 1005 -24.97 54.10 19.11
CA SER A 1005 -26.27 54.37 18.45
C SER A 1005 -26.25 54.34 16.92
N ASN A 1006 -25.27 53.69 16.28
CA ASN A 1006 -25.00 53.78 14.84
C ASN A 1006 -24.73 55.22 14.31
N HIS A 1007 -24.32 56.15 15.16
CA HIS A 1007 -23.92 57.51 14.75
C HIS A 1007 -22.58 57.90 15.37
N GLY A 1008 -21.65 56.96 15.39
CA GLY A 1008 -20.31 57.16 15.88
C GLY A 1008 -19.44 55.91 15.79
N THR A 1009 -18.13 56.11 15.90
CA THR A 1009 -17.15 55.04 15.93
C THR A 1009 -16.76 54.71 17.37
N CYS A 1010 -16.77 53.42 17.71
CA CYS A 1010 -16.31 52.95 19.01
C CYS A 1010 -14.80 52.79 19.03
N ASP A 1011 -14.11 53.52 19.91
CA ASP A 1011 -12.73 53.22 20.28
C ASP A 1011 -12.69 52.12 21.34
N PHE A 1012 -12.47 50.88 20.91
CA PHE A 1012 -12.41 49.73 21.81
C PHE A 1012 -11.20 49.72 22.76
N ALA A 1013 -10.23 50.62 22.61
CA ALA A 1013 -9.14 50.76 23.58
C ALA A 1013 -9.57 51.58 24.81
N THR A 1014 -10.38 52.61 24.59
CA THR A 1014 -10.88 53.50 25.66
C THR A 1014 -12.31 53.19 26.10
N GLY A 1015 -13.11 52.52 25.26
CA GLY A 1015 -14.54 52.30 25.46
C GLY A 1015 -15.38 53.55 25.20
N MET A 1016 -14.85 54.53 24.45
CA MET A 1016 -15.53 55.80 24.18
C MET A 1016 -16.05 55.84 22.75
N CYS A 1017 -17.22 56.46 22.57
CA CYS A 1017 -17.79 56.74 21.25
C CYS A 1017 -17.30 58.09 20.74
N ASP A 1018 -16.79 58.09 19.51
CA ASP A 1018 -16.54 59.30 18.73
C ASP A 1018 -17.75 59.54 17.82
N CYS A 1019 -18.58 60.53 18.15
CA CYS A 1019 -19.87 60.75 17.49
C CYS A 1019 -19.73 61.47 16.16
N ASP A 1020 -20.58 61.09 15.20
CA ASP A 1020 -20.69 61.76 13.92
C ASP A 1020 -21.14 63.22 14.08
N ASP A 1021 -20.81 64.04 13.07
CA ASP A 1021 -21.31 65.41 12.97
C ASP A 1021 -22.84 65.41 13.11
N GLN A 1022 -23.36 66.24 14.01
CA GLN A 1022 -24.77 66.36 14.40
C GLN A 1022 -25.30 65.39 15.47
N TYR A 1023 -24.48 64.51 16.02
CA TYR A 1023 -24.87 63.57 17.07
C TYR A 1023 -24.07 63.77 18.35
N GLY A 1024 -24.66 63.39 19.48
CA GLY A 1024 -24.05 63.54 20.79
C GLY A 1024 -24.66 62.64 21.84
N SER A 1025 -24.15 62.75 23.06
CA SER A 1025 -24.57 61.94 24.20
C SER A 1025 -26.07 62.05 24.48
N SER A 1026 -26.72 60.90 24.65
CA SER A 1026 -28.16 60.82 24.88
C SER A 1026 -28.51 60.51 26.34
N ASN A 1027 -29.80 60.66 26.66
CA ASN A 1027 -30.42 60.16 27.89
C ASN A 1027 -31.04 58.76 27.72
N GLY A 1028 -30.85 58.11 26.57
CA GLY A 1028 -31.41 56.81 26.20
C GLY A 1028 -32.88 56.86 25.74
N LYS A 1029 -33.42 58.06 25.52
CA LYS A 1029 -34.82 58.30 25.09
C LYS A 1029 -34.92 59.25 23.89
N GLY A 1030 -33.82 59.42 23.15
CA GLY A 1030 -33.74 60.38 22.04
C GLY A 1030 -33.57 61.85 22.46
N GLY A 1031 -33.34 62.15 23.76
CA GLY A 1031 -32.99 63.49 24.25
C GLY A 1031 -31.52 63.58 24.69
N PRO A 1032 -31.00 64.80 24.93
CA PRO A 1032 -29.61 64.98 25.38
C PRO A 1032 -29.39 64.42 26.78
N GLY A 1033 -28.24 63.80 27.03
CA GLY A 1033 -27.91 63.21 28.33
C GLY A 1033 -26.45 62.77 28.45
N PRO A 1034 -26.06 62.09 29.56
CA PRO A 1034 -24.66 61.82 29.87
C PRO A 1034 -24.12 60.47 29.36
N ILE A 1035 -24.90 59.65 28.63
CA ILE A 1035 -24.53 58.25 28.34
C ILE A 1035 -23.30 58.14 27.42
N GLY A 1036 -23.05 59.12 26.55
CA GLY A 1036 -21.91 59.08 25.62
C GLY A 1036 -22.09 58.07 24.49
N ASP A 1037 -23.34 57.81 24.10
CA ASP A 1037 -23.75 56.80 23.11
C ASP A 1037 -24.04 57.35 21.72
N CYS A 1038 -23.88 58.65 21.47
CA CYS A 1038 -24.25 59.30 20.20
C CYS A 1038 -25.75 59.17 19.82
N GLY A 1039 -26.61 58.81 20.77
CA GLY A 1039 -28.04 58.60 20.52
C GLY A 1039 -28.90 59.87 20.48
N TYR A 1040 -28.30 61.06 20.56
CA TYR A 1040 -29.02 62.34 20.50
C TYR A 1040 -28.64 63.13 19.25
N ARG A 1041 -29.64 63.49 18.44
CA ARG A 1041 -29.46 64.32 17.24
C ARG A 1041 -29.67 65.80 17.55
N PHE A 1042 -28.68 66.64 17.23
CA PHE A 1042 -28.82 68.10 17.34
C PHE A 1042 -29.78 68.63 16.27
N VAL A 1043 -30.86 69.29 16.69
CA VAL A 1043 -31.77 69.99 15.78
C VAL A 1043 -31.10 71.29 15.33
N ARG A 1044 -30.87 71.48 14.02
CA ARG A 1044 -30.34 72.76 13.51
C ARG A 1044 -31.44 73.85 13.58
N PRO A 1045 -31.11 75.12 13.88
CA PRO A 1045 -32.09 76.20 13.98
C PRO A 1045 -32.91 76.52 12.71
N GLN A 1046 -32.62 75.91 11.55
CA GLN A 1046 -33.31 76.18 10.29
C GLN A 1046 -34.55 75.31 10.02
N GLU A 1047 -34.78 74.23 10.76
CA GLU A 1047 -35.97 73.36 10.59
C GLU A 1047 -37.17 73.78 11.46
N ALA A 1048 -37.00 74.74 12.37
CA ALA A 1048 -38.09 75.24 13.22
C ALA A 1048 -39.02 76.27 12.52
N ALA A 1049 -38.78 76.60 11.25
CA ALA A 1049 -39.47 77.69 10.55
C ALA A 1049 -40.53 77.26 9.51
N THR A 1050 -40.83 75.97 9.37
CA THR A 1050 -41.88 75.47 8.47
C THR A 1050 -42.84 74.48 9.14
N GLY A 1051 -43.26 74.80 10.36
CA GLY A 1051 -44.41 74.17 11.02
C GLY A 1051 -45.71 74.88 10.68
#